data_AF-A0A1M6T4K8-F1
#
_entry.id   AF-A0A1M6T4K8-F1
#
_cell.length_a   1.000
_cell.length_b   1.000
_cell.length_c   1.000
_cell.angle_alpha   90.00
_cell.angle_beta   90.00
_cell.angle_gamma   90.00
#
_symmetry.space_group_name_H-M   'P 1'
#
loop_
_entity.id
_entity.type
_entity.pdbx_description
1 polymer ?
#
loop_
_entity_poly.entity_id
_entity_poly.type
_entity_poly.pdbx_seq_one_letter_code
_entity_poly.pdbx_strand_id
1 'polypeptide(L)'
;MLERMKSRLKVLPKIFWIYVAVLLVAEIVVFALRPDTPGLYTMNLQWLPLAVSVPFLVFRGIRQNFKRMLYAFALLSFLFLALDYNIGDFAGAGHAGLVQVVLAFCPIGLFWLILFAVWNFSHLRNRDSLVALLLSSFSWGLYAFAYPPMPLGPAALLLLVPWFIVLNRYTRGQAMFATFWSGMLYNAVNYYWIYNVMHVETAPSGLILFGLILLIAFFSAYNTLAGFAYTLAKDAPQKLRPVFLLLYPVFYAGLEMTRTYGDFAFPWSHLGYVFGNQLELIQMLSYIGIFGYTILVVASNQAVAHVFCRARNLKKAAPVLALPAVIFVALLVQGSIVLSKPEAAPFYGEEREGSPDIALVQPSIQQGAKWSKERFDAIVKKTVGMVNDSVKDGADLIVLAETAIPDHIRRQPRVIDLLHKTADEKKASILTGALDYRRNPPGSVRKFDIYNAAFLFTPGVGGYPDRYIKKHLVPFSERIPFDEVFPILNYVDLGEGDFVAGKETPVYRPFRWTPYICYDAIFGDLVREAIRSGSRLMVNITNDGWFGRSSAPYQHLNLIRYRAVESGMPVARLANSGVSVFIDQYGHFDGNTEIFTDRVIQRKMPLRSRDTVYTHIGDAVEMTLLVFGVLYLVLALLVAWLQAGRTREVAVA
;
A
#
# COMPACT_ATOMS: atom_id res chain seq x y z
N MET A 1 28.06 30.00 -34.39
CA MET A 1 28.49 29.23 -33.20
C MET A 1 27.57 28.04 -32.91
N LEU A 2 26.24 28.25 -32.78
CA LEU A 2 25.26 27.18 -32.51
C LEU A 2 25.25 26.04 -33.55
N GLU A 3 25.33 26.36 -34.84
CA GLU A 3 25.42 25.39 -35.95
C GLU A 3 26.71 24.54 -35.91
N ARG A 4 27.86 25.16 -35.63
CA ARG A 4 29.13 24.43 -35.41
C ARG A 4 29.02 23.50 -34.20
N MET A 5 28.38 23.93 -33.12
CA MET A 5 28.11 23.09 -31.94
C MET A 5 27.22 21.90 -32.27
N LYS A 6 26.10 22.11 -32.99
CA LYS A 6 25.22 21.03 -33.48
C LYS A 6 25.98 20.02 -34.35
N SER A 7 26.86 20.50 -35.24
CA SER A 7 27.65 19.61 -36.11
C SER A 7 28.59 18.69 -35.33
N ARG A 8 29.26 19.22 -34.28
CA ARG A 8 30.13 18.42 -33.40
C ARG A 8 29.32 17.45 -32.53
N LEU A 9 28.14 17.86 -32.06
CA LEU A 9 27.24 17.01 -31.27
C LEU A 9 26.68 15.82 -32.07
N LYS A 10 26.59 15.90 -33.40
CA LYS A 10 26.15 14.77 -34.25
C LYS A 10 27.11 13.58 -34.24
N VAL A 11 28.38 13.77 -33.90
CA VAL A 11 29.41 12.71 -33.90
C VAL A 11 29.42 11.91 -32.58
N LEU A 12 29.00 12.53 -31.48
CA LEU A 12 29.03 11.93 -30.15
C LEU A 12 28.33 10.57 -30.00
N PRO A 13 27.19 10.28 -30.65
CA PRO A 13 26.60 8.95 -30.58
C PRO A 13 27.54 7.84 -31.08
N LYS A 14 28.35 8.10 -32.12
CA LYS A 14 29.34 7.12 -32.61
C LYS A 14 30.49 6.93 -31.62
N ILE A 15 31.01 8.03 -31.07
CA ILE A 15 32.06 8.01 -30.04
C ILE A 15 31.60 7.24 -28.80
N PHE A 16 30.35 7.42 -28.41
CA PHE A 16 29.79 6.74 -27.26
C PHE A 16 29.57 5.25 -27.50
N TRP A 17 29.15 4.82 -28.69
CA TRP A 17 29.09 3.39 -29.03
C TRP A 17 30.46 2.72 -28.97
N ILE A 18 31.50 3.40 -29.45
CA ILE A 18 32.89 2.94 -29.30
C ILE A 18 33.24 2.83 -27.82
N TYR A 19 32.89 3.84 -27.02
CA TYR A 19 33.10 3.82 -25.58
C TYR A 19 32.34 2.68 -24.87
N VAL A 20 31.06 2.42 -25.19
CA VAL A 20 30.29 1.30 -24.62
C VAL A 20 30.93 -0.04 -25.00
N ALA A 21 31.41 -0.18 -26.24
CA ALA A 21 32.12 -1.38 -26.66
C ALA A 21 33.47 -1.56 -25.94
N VAL A 22 34.23 -0.47 -25.75
CA VAL A 22 35.49 -0.49 -24.98
C VAL A 22 35.23 -0.81 -23.52
N LEU A 23 34.19 -0.21 -22.91
CA LEU A 23 33.79 -0.49 -21.54
C LEU A 23 33.36 -1.95 -21.37
N LEU A 24 32.56 -2.47 -22.30
CA LEU A 24 32.16 -3.88 -22.34
C LEU A 24 33.38 -4.82 -22.38
N VAL A 25 34.34 -4.55 -23.27
CA VAL A 25 35.56 -5.36 -23.38
C VAL A 25 36.41 -5.23 -22.11
N ALA A 26 36.56 -4.03 -21.57
CA ALA A 26 37.30 -3.81 -20.33
C ALA A 26 36.66 -4.52 -19.14
N GLU A 27 35.33 -4.47 -19.00
CA GLU A 27 34.59 -5.18 -17.95
C GLU A 27 34.75 -6.70 -18.08
N ILE A 28 34.64 -7.26 -19.29
CA ILE A 28 34.87 -8.70 -19.54
C ILE A 28 36.31 -9.11 -19.17
N VAL A 29 37.31 -8.33 -19.60
CA VAL A 29 38.73 -8.64 -19.36
C VAL A 29 39.07 -8.55 -17.87
N VAL A 30 38.59 -7.51 -17.19
CA VAL A 30 38.83 -7.34 -15.74
C VAL A 30 38.14 -8.44 -14.96
N PHE A 31 36.89 -8.76 -15.29
CA PHE A 31 36.14 -9.87 -14.69
C PHE A 31 36.87 -11.21 -14.87
N ALA A 32 37.37 -11.50 -16.08
CA ALA A 32 38.09 -12.74 -16.36
C ALA A 32 39.46 -12.85 -15.67
N LEU A 33 40.18 -11.73 -15.49
CA LEU A 33 41.52 -11.73 -14.91
C LEU A 33 41.54 -11.69 -13.38
N ARG A 34 40.49 -11.17 -12.74
CA ARG A 34 40.43 -10.95 -11.29
C ARG A 34 39.02 -11.18 -10.73
N PRO A 35 38.50 -12.41 -10.82
CA PRO A 35 37.16 -12.73 -10.34
C PRO A 35 36.98 -12.56 -8.82
N ASP A 36 38.06 -12.54 -8.04
CA ASP A 36 38.00 -12.61 -6.56
C ASP A 36 38.18 -11.25 -5.85
N THR A 37 38.13 -10.12 -6.59
CA THR A 37 38.50 -8.81 -6.03
C THR A 37 37.28 -7.86 -5.95
N PRO A 38 36.86 -7.44 -4.75
CA PRO A 38 35.75 -6.50 -4.58
C PRO A 38 35.96 -5.14 -5.25
N GLY A 39 34.95 -4.69 -6.00
CA GLY A 39 34.88 -3.31 -6.50
C GLY A 39 35.74 -2.98 -7.72
N LEU A 40 36.21 -3.98 -8.49
CA LEU A 40 37.10 -3.76 -9.64
C LEU A 40 36.40 -3.31 -10.93
N TYR A 41 35.21 -2.72 -10.83
CA TYR A 41 34.65 -1.96 -11.94
C TYR A 41 35.32 -0.59 -11.96
N THR A 42 35.93 -0.24 -13.09
CA THR A 42 36.73 0.97 -13.28
C THR A 42 35.89 2.23 -13.06
N MET A 43 35.87 2.76 -11.83
CA MET A 43 35.07 3.93 -11.46
C MET A 43 35.23 5.10 -12.44
N ASN A 44 36.45 5.32 -12.94
CA ASN A 44 36.76 6.40 -13.88
C ASN A 44 36.07 6.26 -15.24
N LEU A 45 35.87 5.03 -15.73
CA LEU A 45 35.17 4.82 -16.99
C LEU A 45 33.68 5.11 -16.80
N GLN A 46 33.06 4.72 -15.69
CA GLN A 46 31.60 4.82 -15.47
C GLN A 46 31.04 6.24 -15.21
N TRP A 47 31.88 7.26 -15.03
CA TRP A 47 31.45 8.67 -14.97
C TRP A 47 31.19 9.30 -16.34
N LEU A 48 31.82 8.78 -17.39
CA LEU A 48 31.68 9.32 -18.75
C LEU A 48 30.23 9.31 -19.28
N PRO A 49 29.40 8.26 -19.06
CA PRO A 49 27.98 8.23 -19.41
C PRO A 49 27.20 9.38 -18.81
N LEU A 50 27.45 9.69 -17.54
CA LEU A 50 26.84 10.82 -16.86
C LEU A 50 27.27 12.15 -17.51
N ALA A 51 28.58 12.38 -17.66
CA ALA A 51 29.11 13.62 -18.23
C ALA A 51 28.70 13.83 -19.71
N VAL A 52 28.72 12.77 -20.50
CA VAL A 52 28.33 12.78 -21.91
C VAL A 52 26.83 12.92 -22.07
N SER A 53 26.00 12.52 -21.10
CA SER A 53 24.55 12.70 -21.18
C SER A 53 24.12 14.18 -21.16
N VAL A 54 24.88 15.05 -20.47
CA VAL A 54 24.48 16.43 -20.18
C VAL A 54 24.16 17.27 -21.42
N PRO A 55 24.99 17.31 -22.48
CA PRO A 55 24.70 18.10 -23.67
C PRO A 55 23.47 17.61 -24.47
N PHE A 56 23.14 16.31 -24.44
CA PHE A 56 22.02 15.74 -25.22
C PHE A 56 20.65 16.01 -24.63
N LEU A 57 20.61 16.49 -23.39
CA LEU A 57 19.40 16.90 -22.70
C LEU A 57 18.74 18.11 -23.39
N VAL A 58 19.54 18.97 -24.01
CA VAL A 58 19.11 20.26 -24.59
C VAL A 58 18.71 20.16 -26.08
N PHE A 59 19.36 19.30 -26.88
CA PHE A 59 19.18 19.29 -28.36
C PHE A 59 18.21 18.20 -28.86
N ARG A 60 16.98 18.60 -29.24
CA ARG A 60 15.92 17.70 -29.76
C ARG A 60 16.37 16.78 -30.91
N GLY A 61 17.17 17.27 -31.85
CA GLY A 61 17.52 16.54 -33.08
C GLY A 61 18.44 15.32 -32.89
N ILE A 62 19.10 15.19 -31.74
CA ILE A 62 20.06 14.10 -31.45
C ILE A 62 19.55 13.16 -30.35
N ARG A 63 18.51 13.59 -29.62
CA ARG A 63 17.91 12.91 -28.46
C ARG A 63 17.45 11.48 -28.76
N GLN A 64 16.95 11.19 -29.96
CA GLN A 64 16.40 9.88 -30.30
C GLN A 64 17.48 8.80 -30.44
N ASN A 65 18.64 9.15 -31.01
CA ASN A 65 19.81 8.26 -31.09
C ASN A 65 20.43 8.06 -29.70
N PHE A 66 20.49 9.12 -28.89
CA PHE A 66 20.98 9.07 -27.52
C PHE A 66 20.10 8.20 -26.61
N LYS A 67 18.77 8.25 -26.75
CA LYS A 67 17.82 7.43 -25.98
C LYS A 67 18.09 5.92 -26.13
N ARG A 68 18.27 5.43 -27.36
CA ARG A 68 18.56 3.99 -27.61
C ARG A 68 19.86 3.56 -26.96
N MET A 69 20.87 4.41 -27.07
CA MET A 69 22.21 4.20 -26.56
C MET A 69 22.25 4.17 -25.02
N LEU A 70 21.53 5.09 -24.37
CA LEU A 70 21.43 5.15 -22.92
C LEU A 70 20.75 3.90 -22.33
N TYR A 71 19.69 3.39 -22.97
CA TYR A 71 19.08 2.12 -22.54
C TYR A 71 19.98 0.91 -22.78
N ALA A 72 20.73 0.88 -23.87
CA ALA A 72 21.66 -0.22 -24.14
C ALA A 72 22.77 -0.28 -23.08
N PHE A 73 23.35 0.88 -22.71
CA PHE A 73 24.28 0.98 -21.58
C PHE A 73 23.62 0.53 -20.27
N ALA A 74 22.44 1.07 -19.96
CA ALA A 74 21.52 0.64 -18.90
C ALA A 74 21.46 -0.89 -18.71
N LEU A 75 21.01 -1.55 -19.79
CA LEU A 75 20.76 -2.97 -19.84
C LEU A 75 22.04 -3.79 -19.71
N LEU A 76 23.11 -3.38 -20.41
CA LEU A 76 24.39 -4.09 -20.35
C LEU A 76 24.98 -3.99 -18.94
N SER A 77 25.07 -2.79 -18.35
CA SER A 77 25.55 -2.61 -16.98
C SER A 77 24.73 -3.40 -15.97
N PHE A 78 23.40 -3.48 -16.15
CA PHE A 78 22.54 -4.31 -15.31
C PHE A 78 22.83 -5.81 -15.46
N LEU A 79 23.03 -6.31 -16.68
CA LEU A 79 23.38 -7.71 -16.93
C LEU A 79 24.71 -8.10 -16.28
N PHE A 80 25.72 -7.22 -16.33
CA PHE A 80 27.00 -7.45 -15.64
C PHE A 80 26.84 -7.45 -14.13
N LEU A 81 26.05 -6.52 -13.58
CA LEU A 81 25.75 -6.48 -12.15
C LEU A 81 25.04 -7.77 -11.68
N ALA A 82 24.08 -8.25 -12.48
CA ALA A 82 23.37 -9.49 -12.21
C ALA A 82 24.27 -10.72 -12.31
N LEU A 83 25.18 -10.78 -13.30
CA LEU A 83 26.15 -11.86 -13.46
C LEU A 83 27.15 -11.92 -12.31
N ASP A 84 27.72 -10.77 -11.92
CA ASP A 84 28.66 -10.67 -10.79
C ASP A 84 27.99 -11.07 -9.47
N TYR A 85 26.74 -10.70 -9.26
CA TYR A 85 25.98 -11.15 -8.09
C TYR A 85 25.75 -12.67 -8.08
N ASN A 86 25.30 -13.26 -9.19
CA ASN A 86 25.02 -14.71 -9.27
C ASN A 86 26.30 -15.55 -9.11
N ILE A 87 27.46 -15.06 -9.58
CA ILE A 87 28.74 -15.76 -9.44
C ILE A 87 29.33 -15.52 -8.04
N GLY A 88 29.16 -14.32 -7.49
CA GLY A 88 29.56 -13.97 -6.13
C GLY A 88 28.87 -14.80 -5.05
N ASP A 89 27.62 -15.24 -5.26
CA ASP A 89 26.91 -16.13 -4.33
C ASP A 89 27.50 -17.57 -4.33
N PHE A 90 28.09 -18.01 -5.44
CA PHE A 90 28.80 -19.29 -5.53
C PHE A 90 30.18 -19.27 -4.85
N ALA A 91 30.83 -18.10 -4.76
CA ALA A 91 32.17 -17.93 -4.23
C ALA A 91 32.25 -17.15 -2.89
N GLY A 92 31.11 -16.68 -2.36
CA GLY A 92 31.04 -15.86 -1.15
C GLY A 92 31.57 -14.42 -1.32
N ALA A 93 31.57 -13.91 -2.55
CA ALA A 93 32.21 -12.65 -2.93
C ALA A 93 31.35 -11.88 -3.95
N GLY A 94 30.18 -11.40 -3.56
CA GLY A 94 29.44 -10.42 -4.39
C GLY A 94 30.20 -9.09 -4.44
N HIS A 95 30.51 -8.56 -5.63
CA HIS A 95 31.37 -7.37 -5.79
C HIS A 95 30.64 -6.11 -6.27
N ALA A 96 29.36 -6.23 -6.63
CA ALA A 96 28.50 -5.13 -7.04
C ALA A 96 28.28 -4.12 -5.90
N GLY A 97 29.02 -3.01 -5.94
CA GLY A 97 28.85 -1.92 -4.97
C GLY A 97 27.69 -0.98 -5.32
N LEU A 98 27.09 -0.36 -4.30
CA LEU A 98 26.04 0.67 -4.45
C LEU A 98 26.40 1.75 -5.50
N VAL A 99 27.68 2.12 -5.58
CA VAL A 99 28.18 3.11 -6.55
C VAL A 99 27.96 2.68 -8.01
N GLN A 100 28.10 1.39 -8.33
CA GLN A 100 27.91 0.89 -9.70
C GLN A 100 26.43 0.90 -10.10
N VAL A 101 25.55 0.52 -9.18
CA VAL A 101 24.10 0.63 -9.36
C VAL A 101 23.73 2.09 -9.62
N VAL A 102 24.24 3.01 -8.79
CA VAL A 102 24.00 4.44 -8.95
C VAL A 102 24.49 4.94 -10.31
N LEU A 103 25.71 4.60 -10.73
CA LEU A 103 26.27 5.06 -12.00
C LEU A 103 25.56 4.47 -13.23
N ALA A 104 25.04 3.23 -13.15
CA ALA A 104 24.26 2.61 -14.22
C ALA A 104 22.89 3.29 -14.39
N PHE A 105 22.17 3.53 -13.29
CA PHE A 105 20.77 3.94 -13.34
C PHE A 105 20.56 5.46 -13.23
N CYS A 106 21.44 6.20 -12.56
CA CYS A 106 21.32 7.66 -12.39
C CYS A 106 21.25 8.43 -13.73
N PRO A 107 22.06 8.11 -14.76
CA PRO A 107 21.93 8.77 -16.07
C PRO A 107 20.55 8.57 -16.71
N ILE A 108 19.97 7.36 -16.59
CA ILE A 108 18.62 7.05 -17.08
C ILE A 108 17.58 7.84 -16.28
N GLY A 109 17.71 7.85 -14.96
CA GLY A 109 16.84 8.62 -14.07
C GLY A 109 16.85 10.11 -14.40
N LEU A 110 18.03 10.72 -14.51
CA LEU A 110 18.20 12.13 -14.89
C LEU A 110 17.62 12.44 -16.27
N PHE A 111 17.84 11.56 -17.25
CA PHE A 111 17.25 11.70 -18.58
C PHE A 111 15.72 11.72 -18.53
N TRP A 112 15.10 10.79 -17.79
CA TRP A 112 13.65 10.75 -17.62
C TRP A 112 13.11 11.95 -16.84
N LEU A 113 13.80 12.38 -15.78
CA LEU A 113 13.44 13.58 -15.01
C LEU A 113 13.42 14.83 -15.88
N ILE A 114 14.38 14.95 -16.82
CA ILE A 114 14.43 16.07 -17.75
C ILE A 114 13.35 15.97 -18.81
N LEU A 115 13.09 14.77 -19.35
CA LEU A 115 11.95 14.57 -20.26
C LEU A 115 10.64 14.94 -19.57
N PHE A 116 10.48 14.53 -18.32
CA PHE A 116 9.34 14.88 -17.49
C PHE A 116 9.26 16.40 -17.28
N ALA A 117 10.36 17.08 -16.92
CA ALA A 117 10.39 18.53 -16.75
C ALA A 117 10.03 19.28 -18.04
N VAL A 118 10.61 18.88 -19.19
CA VAL A 118 10.32 19.48 -20.50
C VAL A 118 8.86 19.26 -20.90
N TRP A 119 8.33 18.06 -20.65
CA TRP A 119 6.94 17.72 -20.92
C TRP A 119 5.99 18.59 -20.08
N ASN A 120 6.24 18.69 -18.78
CA ASN A 120 5.47 19.56 -17.88
C ASN A 120 5.52 21.02 -18.30
N PHE A 121 6.69 21.54 -18.63
CA PHE A 121 6.83 22.92 -19.08
C PHE A 121 6.06 23.21 -20.37
N SER A 122 6.01 22.25 -21.29
CA SER A 122 5.21 22.38 -22.51
C SER A 122 3.70 22.42 -22.23
N HIS A 123 3.24 21.68 -21.22
CA HIS A 123 1.84 21.68 -20.79
C HIS A 123 1.47 22.94 -20.00
N LEU A 124 2.35 23.42 -19.11
CA LEU A 124 2.14 24.65 -18.36
C LEU A 124 1.96 25.89 -19.25
N ARG A 125 2.55 25.90 -20.45
CA ARG A 125 2.37 26.96 -21.45
C ARG A 125 1.08 26.82 -22.28
N ASN A 126 0.39 25.69 -22.18
CA ASN A 126 -0.79 25.38 -22.96
C ASN A 126 -2.05 25.57 -22.11
N ARG A 127 -2.89 26.54 -22.50
CA ARG A 127 -4.12 26.92 -21.79
C ARG A 127 -5.05 25.73 -21.52
N ASP A 128 -5.24 24.85 -22.50
CA ASP A 128 -6.10 23.67 -22.36
C ASP A 128 -5.56 22.69 -21.31
N SER A 129 -4.24 22.54 -21.22
CA SER A 129 -3.64 21.70 -20.16
C SER A 129 -3.88 22.29 -18.77
N LEU A 130 -3.85 23.62 -18.64
CA LEU A 130 -4.15 24.30 -17.37
C LEU A 130 -5.63 24.16 -17.00
N VAL A 131 -6.55 24.31 -17.95
CA VAL A 131 -7.99 24.08 -17.69
C VAL A 131 -8.24 22.62 -17.31
N ALA A 132 -7.62 21.67 -18.02
CA ALA A 132 -7.70 20.26 -17.68
C ALA A 132 -7.16 19.97 -16.27
N LEU A 133 -6.04 20.61 -15.90
CA LEU A 133 -5.45 20.50 -14.56
C LEU A 133 -6.38 21.07 -13.49
N LEU A 134 -6.97 22.24 -13.71
CA LEU A 134 -7.92 22.85 -12.76
C LEU A 134 -9.15 21.96 -12.53
N LEU A 135 -9.76 21.46 -13.61
CA LEU A 135 -10.91 20.56 -13.51
C LEU A 135 -10.56 19.23 -12.81
N SER A 136 -9.43 18.64 -13.16
CA SER A 136 -8.97 17.39 -12.53
C SER A 136 -8.60 17.61 -11.06
N SER A 137 -7.99 18.75 -10.72
CA SER A 137 -7.63 19.08 -9.34
C SER A 137 -8.84 19.37 -8.48
N PHE A 138 -9.87 20.02 -9.03
CA PHE A 138 -11.16 20.18 -8.34
C PHE A 138 -11.79 18.82 -8.05
N SER A 139 -11.79 17.92 -9.04
CA SER A 139 -12.33 16.57 -8.93
C SER A 139 -11.61 15.73 -7.87
N TRP A 140 -10.31 15.53 -8.04
CA TRP A 140 -9.47 14.71 -7.17
C TRP A 140 -9.24 15.34 -5.80
N GLY A 141 -9.16 16.68 -5.72
CA GLY A 141 -9.06 17.42 -4.47
C GLY A 141 -10.30 17.22 -3.60
N LEU A 142 -11.51 17.36 -4.16
CA LEU A 142 -12.74 17.05 -3.42
C LEU A 142 -12.83 15.58 -3.03
N TYR A 143 -12.42 14.67 -3.93
CA TYR A 143 -12.42 13.24 -3.64
C TYR A 143 -11.50 12.88 -2.46
N ALA A 144 -10.38 13.59 -2.27
CA ALA A 144 -9.51 13.36 -1.12
C ALA A 144 -10.22 13.60 0.23
N PHE A 145 -11.19 14.51 0.26
CA PHE A 145 -12.03 14.78 1.44
C PHE A 145 -13.25 13.84 1.55
N ALA A 146 -13.36 12.81 0.72
CA ALA A 146 -14.42 11.81 0.82
C ALA A 146 -14.08 10.66 1.79
N TYR A 147 -12.80 10.49 2.16
CA TYR A 147 -12.40 9.44 3.08
C TYR A 147 -12.77 9.80 4.54
N PRO A 148 -13.24 8.83 5.34
CA PRO A 148 -13.39 9.00 6.78
C PRO A 148 -12.12 9.57 7.42
N PRO A 149 -12.23 10.52 8.37
CA PRO A 149 -13.46 10.95 9.05
C PRO A 149 -14.25 12.07 8.34
N MET A 150 -13.89 12.46 7.12
CA MET A 150 -14.50 13.59 6.43
C MET A 150 -15.88 13.23 5.82
N PRO A 151 -16.86 14.15 5.78
CA PRO A 151 -18.27 13.81 5.53
C PRO A 151 -18.64 13.57 4.05
N LEU A 152 -17.75 13.80 3.08
CA LEU A 152 -18.11 13.79 1.65
C LEU A 152 -18.27 12.40 1.02
N GLY A 153 -18.22 11.33 1.82
CA GLY A 153 -18.28 9.94 1.37
C GLY A 153 -19.33 9.65 0.30
N PRO A 154 -20.63 9.88 0.55
CA PRO A 154 -21.69 9.62 -0.43
C PRO A 154 -21.56 10.42 -1.73
N ALA A 155 -20.99 11.63 -1.67
CA ALA A 155 -20.81 12.48 -2.84
C ALA A 155 -19.78 11.90 -3.82
N ALA A 156 -18.92 10.96 -3.40
CA ALA A 156 -17.90 10.31 -4.22
C ALA A 156 -18.43 9.72 -5.54
N LEU A 157 -19.72 9.35 -5.59
CA LEU A 157 -20.41 8.89 -6.80
C LEU A 157 -20.48 9.95 -7.92
N LEU A 158 -20.16 11.22 -7.63
CA LEU A 158 -20.17 12.36 -8.55
C LEU A 158 -18.86 13.17 -8.57
N LEU A 159 -17.99 13.02 -7.58
CA LEU A 159 -16.79 13.86 -7.43
C LEU A 159 -15.74 13.66 -8.54
N LEU A 160 -15.72 12.50 -9.20
CA LEU A 160 -14.81 12.19 -10.32
C LEU A 160 -15.34 12.59 -11.71
N VAL A 161 -16.58 13.10 -11.80
CA VAL A 161 -17.18 13.53 -13.08
C VAL A 161 -16.30 14.53 -13.84
N PRO A 162 -15.75 15.61 -13.23
CA PRO A 162 -14.89 16.54 -13.96
C PRO A 162 -13.60 15.89 -14.48
N TRP A 163 -13.00 14.95 -13.74
CA TRP A 163 -11.86 14.17 -14.22
C TRP A 163 -12.23 13.34 -15.46
N PHE A 164 -13.36 12.64 -15.46
CA PHE A 164 -13.81 11.93 -16.66
C PHE A 164 -14.14 12.87 -17.83
N ILE A 165 -14.66 14.08 -17.58
CA ILE A 165 -14.83 15.10 -18.63
C ILE A 165 -13.47 15.45 -19.24
N VAL A 166 -12.43 15.60 -18.40
CA VAL A 166 -11.06 15.84 -18.88
C VAL A 166 -10.57 14.72 -19.77
N LEU A 167 -10.74 13.46 -19.35
CA LEU A 167 -10.34 12.28 -20.13
C LEU A 167 -11.07 12.19 -21.49
N ASN A 168 -12.30 12.69 -21.57
CA ASN A 168 -13.10 12.66 -22.79
C ASN A 168 -12.76 13.82 -23.75
N ARG A 169 -12.66 15.05 -23.25
CA ARG A 169 -12.59 16.26 -24.08
C ARG A 169 -11.18 16.69 -24.48
N TYR A 170 -10.16 16.36 -23.70
CA TYR A 170 -8.79 16.80 -23.96
C TYR A 170 -7.95 15.70 -24.63
N THR A 171 -6.80 16.10 -25.17
CA THR A 171 -5.83 15.16 -25.72
C THR A 171 -5.25 14.27 -24.63
N ARG A 172 -4.76 13.07 -25.01
CA ARG A 172 -4.15 12.13 -24.06
C ARG A 172 -3.03 12.77 -23.24
N GLY A 173 -2.15 13.55 -23.87
CA GLY A 173 -1.05 14.24 -23.16
C GLY A 173 -1.56 15.22 -22.10
N GLN A 174 -2.53 16.07 -22.46
CA GLN A 174 -3.16 17.02 -21.52
C GLN A 174 -3.86 16.30 -20.36
N ALA A 175 -4.60 15.23 -20.67
CA ALA A 175 -5.30 14.43 -19.68
C ALA A 175 -4.33 13.73 -18.70
N MET A 176 -3.20 13.18 -19.18
CA MET A 176 -2.21 12.54 -18.30
C MET A 176 -1.49 13.57 -17.44
N PHE A 177 -1.14 14.73 -17.99
CA PHE A 177 -0.56 15.84 -17.24
C PHE A 177 -1.50 16.28 -16.11
N ALA A 178 -2.76 16.52 -16.44
CA ALA A 178 -3.76 16.90 -15.46
C ALA A 178 -3.99 15.81 -14.39
N THR A 179 -4.08 14.55 -14.80
CA THR A 179 -4.31 13.41 -13.89
C THR A 179 -3.12 13.19 -12.96
N PHE A 180 -1.89 13.31 -13.45
CA PHE A 180 -0.69 13.13 -12.61
C PHE A 180 -0.59 14.20 -11.52
N TRP A 181 -0.77 15.48 -11.84
CA TRP A 181 -0.63 16.53 -10.82
C TRP A 181 -1.85 16.64 -9.90
N SER A 182 -3.06 16.38 -10.41
CA SER A 182 -4.23 16.28 -9.53
C SER A 182 -4.20 15.02 -8.65
N GLY A 183 -3.65 13.92 -9.15
CA GLY A 183 -3.36 12.72 -8.37
C GLY A 183 -2.29 12.96 -7.30
N MET A 184 -1.27 13.80 -7.58
CA MET A 184 -0.30 14.23 -6.59
C MET A 184 -0.98 14.99 -5.44
N LEU A 185 -1.87 15.94 -5.77
CA LEU A 185 -2.68 16.66 -4.78
C LEU A 185 -3.53 15.70 -3.93
N TYR A 186 -4.27 14.80 -4.58
CA TYR A 186 -5.13 13.81 -3.91
C TYR A 186 -4.36 12.92 -2.94
N ASN A 187 -3.24 12.34 -3.40
CA ASN A 187 -2.44 11.45 -2.58
C ASN A 187 -1.71 12.22 -1.48
N ALA A 188 -1.32 13.48 -1.71
CA ALA A 188 -0.72 14.31 -0.66
C ALA A 188 -1.70 14.58 0.48
N VAL A 189 -2.97 14.86 0.17
CA VAL A 189 -4.02 15.04 1.19
C VAL A 189 -4.31 13.73 1.94
N ASN A 190 -4.28 12.58 1.26
CA ASN A 190 -4.56 11.30 1.92
C ASN A 190 -3.39 10.74 2.74
N TYR A 191 -2.15 11.08 2.38
CA TYR A 191 -0.94 10.49 2.97
C TYR A 191 -0.02 11.50 3.67
N TYR A 192 -0.49 12.73 3.89
CA TYR A 192 0.30 13.77 4.60
C TYR A 192 0.82 13.30 5.95
N TRP A 193 0.04 12.44 6.63
CA TRP A 193 0.36 11.90 7.96
C TRP A 193 1.62 11.02 7.98
N ILE A 194 2.08 10.51 6.83
CA ILE A 194 3.35 9.77 6.74
C ILE A 194 4.53 10.67 7.17
N TYR A 195 4.38 12.01 7.08
CA TYR A 195 5.33 12.96 7.65
C TYR A 195 5.58 12.77 9.16
N ASN A 196 4.59 12.29 9.91
CA ASN A 196 4.74 12.06 11.35
C ASN A 196 5.65 10.86 11.64
N VAL A 197 5.64 9.85 10.77
CA VAL A 197 6.55 8.69 10.85
C VAL A 197 8.01 9.16 10.75
N MET A 198 8.27 10.23 9.98
CA MET A 198 9.61 10.80 9.77
C MET A 198 10.24 11.44 11.01
N HIS A 199 9.46 11.79 12.04
CA HIS A 199 9.99 12.45 13.25
C HIS A 199 10.54 11.45 14.26
N VAL A 200 10.30 10.16 14.01
CA VAL A 200 10.67 9.07 14.91
C VAL A 200 11.99 8.43 14.46
N GLU A 201 12.29 8.46 13.17
CA GLU A 201 13.52 7.90 12.60
C GLU A 201 14.69 8.90 12.63
N THR A 202 15.92 8.38 12.74
CA THR A 202 17.17 9.16 12.77
C THR A 202 17.64 9.64 11.40
N ALA A 203 16.93 9.30 10.32
CA ALA A 203 17.31 9.64 8.96
C ALA A 203 17.21 11.16 8.68
N PRO A 204 18.06 11.73 7.81
CA PRO A 204 18.00 13.15 7.46
C PRO A 204 16.62 13.54 6.92
N SER A 205 15.95 14.51 7.54
CA SER A 205 14.58 14.93 7.22
C SER A 205 14.34 15.23 5.73
N GLY A 206 15.34 15.76 5.03
CA GLY A 206 15.28 16.01 3.59
C GLY A 206 15.18 14.75 2.72
N LEU A 207 15.87 13.66 3.09
CA LEU A 207 15.78 12.38 2.37
C LEU A 207 14.41 11.74 2.56
N ILE A 208 13.85 11.82 3.77
CA ILE A 208 12.54 11.25 4.06
C ILE A 208 11.42 12.03 3.35
N LEU A 209 11.50 13.37 3.34
CA LEU A 209 10.58 14.21 2.57
C LEU A 209 10.63 13.87 1.08
N PHE A 210 11.83 13.67 0.53
CA PHE A 210 12.00 13.23 -0.86
C PHE A 210 11.36 11.85 -1.11
N GLY A 211 11.58 10.88 -0.20
CA GLY A 211 10.93 9.57 -0.25
C GLY A 211 9.41 9.65 -0.23
N LEU A 212 8.84 10.51 0.63
CA LEU A 212 7.39 10.75 0.65
C LEU A 212 6.88 11.32 -0.68
N ILE A 213 7.57 12.30 -1.26
CA ILE A 213 7.20 12.86 -2.57
C ILE A 213 7.21 11.76 -3.63
N LEU A 214 8.21 10.88 -3.63
CA LEU A 214 8.28 9.74 -4.55
C LEU A 214 7.15 8.74 -4.33
N LEU A 215 6.79 8.44 -3.08
CA LEU A 215 5.67 7.56 -2.74
C LEU A 215 4.33 8.14 -3.24
N ILE A 216 4.09 9.43 -3.00
CA ILE A 216 2.89 10.11 -3.49
C ILE A 216 2.89 10.11 -5.03
N ALA A 217 4.05 10.30 -5.67
CA ALA A 217 4.18 10.28 -7.13
C ALA A 217 3.91 8.88 -7.70
N PHE A 218 4.36 7.83 -7.00
CA PHE A 218 4.07 6.44 -7.32
C PHE A 218 2.55 6.17 -7.30
N PHE A 219 1.84 6.57 -6.24
CA PHE A 219 0.37 6.43 -6.23
C PHE A 219 -0.32 7.31 -7.27
N SER A 220 0.24 8.47 -7.61
CA SER A 220 -0.29 9.29 -8.71
C SER A 220 -0.10 8.62 -10.07
N ALA A 221 0.95 7.81 -10.24
CA ALA A 221 1.16 7.03 -11.45
C ALA A 221 0.05 5.98 -11.65
N TYR A 222 -0.53 5.41 -10.59
CA TYR A 222 -1.72 4.55 -10.68
C TYR A 222 -2.92 5.31 -11.26
N ASN A 223 -3.22 6.49 -10.73
CA ASN A 223 -4.31 7.33 -11.25
C ASN A 223 -4.07 7.69 -12.72
N THR A 224 -2.82 7.97 -13.07
CA THR A 224 -2.40 8.29 -14.44
C THR A 224 -2.52 7.08 -15.36
N LEU A 225 -2.15 5.88 -14.90
CA LEU A 225 -2.32 4.62 -15.66
C LEU A 225 -3.80 4.30 -15.90
N ALA A 226 -4.65 4.52 -14.89
CA ALA A 226 -6.10 4.45 -15.05
C ALA A 226 -6.59 5.43 -16.13
N GLY A 227 -6.18 6.69 -16.06
CA GLY A 227 -6.53 7.69 -17.08
C GLY A 227 -6.03 7.29 -18.48
N PHE A 228 -4.80 6.77 -18.57
CA PHE A 228 -4.19 6.33 -19.81
C PHE A 228 -5.01 5.20 -20.45
N ALA A 229 -5.32 4.16 -19.70
CA ALA A 229 -6.14 3.04 -20.15
C ALA A 229 -7.53 3.48 -20.60
N TYR A 230 -8.14 4.45 -19.91
CA TYR A 230 -9.40 5.05 -20.35
C TYR A 230 -9.27 5.73 -21.72
N THR A 231 -8.20 6.51 -21.93
CA THR A 231 -8.00 7.17 -23.23
C THR A 231 -7.75 6.17 -24.36
N LEU A 232 -7.07 5.05 -24.10
CA LEU A 232 -6.95 3.96 -25.07
C LEU A 232 -8.33 3.38 -25.42
N ALA A 233 -9.16 3.11 -24.41
CA ALA A 233 -10.53 2.63 -24.58
C ALA A 233 -11.41 3.60 -25.37
N LYS A 234 -11.28 4.91 -25.09
CA LYS A 234 -11.97 5.97 -25.81
C LYS A 234 -11.59 6.01 -27.29
N ASP A 235 -10.30 5.83 -27.59
CA ASP A 235 -9.74 5.93 -28.93
C ASP A 235 -9.86 4.62 -29.74
N ALA A 236 -10.30 3.53 -29.10
CA ALA A 236 -10.55 2.24 -29.73
C ALA A 236 -11.54 2.33 -30.91
N PRO A 237 -11.50 1.36 -31.85
CA PRO A 237 -12.40 1.31 -33.00
C PRO A 237 -13.87 1.36 -32.58
N GLN A 238 -14.74 1.93 -33.41
CA GLN A 238 -16.15 2.16 -33.07
C GLN A 238 -16.88 0.90 -32.58
N LYS A 239 -16.54 -0.28 -33.12
CA LYS A 239 -17.13 -1.58 -32.71
C LYS A 239 -16.67 -2.04 -31.32
N LEU A 240 -15.43 -1.75 -30.93
CA LEU A 240 -14.84 -2.21 -29.67
C LEU A 240 -14.95 -1.18 -28.53
N ARG A 241 -15.00 0.11 -28.88
CA ARG A 241 -15.05 1.23 -27.94
C ARG A 241 -16.13 1.09 -26.86
N PRO A 242 -17.40 0.74 -27.16
CA PRO A 242 -18.42 0.58 -26.12
C PRO A 242 -18.07 -0.52 -25.13
N VAL A 243 -17.49 -1.63 -25.61
CA VAL A 243 -17.09 -2.77 -24.77
C VAL A 243 -15.96 -2.37 -23.82
N PHE A 244 -14.90 -1.74 -24.33
CA PHE A 244 -13.80 -1.27 -23.48
C PHE A 244 -14.30 -0.26 -22.44
N LEU A 245 -15.14 0.71 -22.83
CA LEU A 245 -15.68 1.69 -21.89
C LEU A 245 -16.60 1.05 -20.85
N LEU A 246 -17.44 0.08 -21.22
CA LEU A 246 -18.31 -0.63 -20.27
C LEU A 246 -17.51 -1.42 -19.24
N LEU A 247 -16.39 -2.02 -19.65
CA LEU A 247 -15.53 -2.84 -18.81
C LEU A 247 -14.47 -2.04 -18.03
N TYR A 248 -14.30 -0.76 -18.33
CA TYR A 248 -13.31 0.10 -17.67
C TYR A 248 -13.42 0.16 -16.14
N PRO A 249 -14.62 0.23 -15.52
CA PRO A 249 -14.75 0.17 -14.07
C PRO A 249 -14.16 -1.10 -13.45
N VAL A 250 -14.32 -2.24 -14.12
CA VAL A 250 -13.74 -3.52 -13.69
C VAL A 250 -12.21 -3.50 -13.83
N PHE A 251 -11.70 -2.90 -14.90
CA PHE A 251 -10.26 -2.65 -15.06
C PHE A 251 -9.71 -1.76 -13.94
N TYR A 252 -10.41 -0.69 -13.55
CA TYR A 252 -9.98 0.19 -12.47
C TYR A 252 -9.90 -0.58 -11.15
N ALA A 253 -10.88 -1.42 -10.85
CA ALA A 253 -10.84 -2.30 -9.68
C ALA A 253 -9.67 -3.30 -9.75
N GLY A 254 -9.39 -3.88 -10.92
CA GLY A 254 -8.20 -4.71 -11.15
C GLY A 254 -6.89 -3.97 -10.91
N LEU A 255 -6.81 -2.69 -11.30
CA LEU A 255 -5.67 -1.82 -11.04
C LEU A 255 -5.51 -1.50 -9.55
N GLU A 256 -6.61 -1.30 -8.81
CA GLU A 256 -6.54 -1.14 -7.37
C GLU A 256 -6.13 -2.45 -6.68
N MET A 257 -6.61 -3.58 -7.18
CA MET A 257 -6.28 -4.90 -6.64
C MET A 257 -4.78 -5.18 -6.68
N THR A 258 -4.03 -4.69 -7.68
CA THR A 258 -2.56 -4.84 -7.69
C THR A 258 -1.88 -4.16 -6.50
N ARG A 259 -2.53 -3.18 -5.86
CA ARG A 259 -2.02 -2.52 -4.65
C ARG A 259 -2.22 -3.36 -3.39
N THR A 260 -2.82 -4.54 -3.48
CA THR A 260 -2.97 -5.47 -2.34
C THR A 260 -1.95 -6.60 -2.37
N TYR A 261 -1.17 -6.72 -3.46
CA TYR A 261 -0.29 -7.85 -3.71
C TYR A 261 1.19 -7.46 -3.74
N GLY A 262 2.05 -8.37 -3.27
CA GLY A 262 3.50 -8.24 -3.30
C GLY A 262 4.07 -7.27 -2.25
N ASP A 263 5.38 -7.06 -2.31
CA ASP A 263 6.13 -6.31 -1.29
C ASP A 263 5.79 -4.81 -1.23
N PHE A 264 5.05 -4.30 -2.21
CA PHE A 264 4.53 -2.92 -2.24
C PHE A 264 3.04 -2.84 -1.89
N ALA A 265 2.45 -3.90 -1.35
CA ALA A 265 1.05 -3.90 -1.00
C ALA A 265 0.72 -2.76 -0.02
N PHE A 266 -0.22 -1.89 -0.43
CA PHE A 266 -0.70 -0.71 0.28
C PHE A 266 -2.20 -0.42 0.02
N PRO A 267 -3.11 -1.17 0.66
CA PRO A 267 -4.55 -1.10 0.45
C PRO A 267 -5.26 -0.03 1.31
N TRP A 268 -4.71 1.19 1.40
CA TRP A 268 -5.22 2.24 2.31
C TRP A 268 -6.32 3.13 1.72
N SER A 269 -6.12 3.60 0.48
CA SER A 269 -7.03 4.58 -0.17
C SER A 269 -7.58 4.02 -1.49
N HIS A 270 -8.26 2.88 -1.41
CA HIS A 270 -9.12 2.42 -2.49
C HIS A 270 -10.37 3.29 -2.59
N LEU A 271 -10.82 3.59 -3.81
CA LEU A 271 -11.95 4.48 -4.04
C LEU A 271 -13.21 4.05 -3.27
N GLY A 272 -13.41 2.75 -3.07
CA GLY A 272 -14.55 2.22 -2.32
C GLY A 272 -14.60 2.54 -0.83
N TYR A 273 -13.49 2.96 -0.18
CA TYR A 273 -13.45 3.17 1.28
C TYR A 273 -14.14 4.47 1.75
N VAL A 274 -14.64 5.28 0.83
CA VAL A 274 -15.28 6.58 1.09
C VAL A 274 -16.59 6.50 1.87
N PHE A 275 -17.27 5.35 1.90
CA PHE A 275 -18.59 5.19 2.55
C PHE A 275 -18.53 4.92 4.06
N GLY A 276 -17.34 4.94 4.68
CA GLY A 276 -17.10 4.34 6.01
C GLY A 276 -17.76 5.05 7.19
N ASN A 277 -18.22 6.28 6.97
CA ASN A 277 -18.93 7.07 7.98
C ASN A 277 -20.38 6.61 8.18
N GLN A 278 -20.98 5.91 7.22
CA GLN A 278 -22.38 5.45 7.29
C GLN A 278 -22.44 3.93 7.29
N LEU A 279 -23.05 3.35 8.31
CA LEU A 279 -23.05 1.90 8.50
C LEU A 279 -23.93 1.17 7.48
N GLU A 280 -25.03 1.80 7.09
CA GLU A 280 -25.96 1.31 6.08
C GLU A 280 -25.24 1.17 4.73
N LEU A 281 -24.47 2.18 4.35
CA LEU A 281 -23.83 2.24 3.04
C LEU A 281 -22.71 1.22 2.85
N ILE A 282 -22.21 0.58 3.91
CA ILE A 282 -21.13 -0.40 3.82
C ILE A 282 -21.63 -1.85 3.87
N GLN A 283 -22.90 -2.13 4.15
CA GLN A 283 -23.38 -3.51 4.32
C GLN A 283 -23.27 -4.37 3.05
N MET A 284 -23.26 -3.76 1.86
CA MET A 284 -23.08 -4.50 0.60
C MET A 284 -21.67 -5.13 0.47
N LEU A 285 -20.71 -4.75 1.32
CA LEU A 285 -19.36 -5.37 1.35
C LEU A 285 -19.44 -6.89 1.49
N SER A 286 -20.42 -7.40 2.25
CA SER A 286 -20.61 -8.84 2.43
C SER A 286 -20.93 -9.60 1.13
N TYR A 287 -21.28 -8.89 0.06
CA TYR A 287 -21.62 -9.45 -1.25
C TYR A 287 -20.57 -9.14 -2.31
N ILE A 288 -20.18 -7.87 -2.44
CA ILE A 288 -19.36 -7.40 -3.57
C ILE A 288 -17.93 -7.03 -3.17
N GLY A 289 -17.62 -7.01 -1.87
CA GLY A 289 -16.34 -6.59 -1.31
C GLY A 289 -15.96 -5.17 -1.66
N ILE A 290 -14.75 -4.77 -1.29
CA ILE A 290 -14.29 -3.39 -1.50
C ILE A 290 -14.20 -3.01 -3.00
N PHE A 291 -13.78 -3.95 -3.85
CA PHE A 291 -13.61 -3.71 -5.28
C PHE A 291 -14.95 -3.51 -6.02
N GLY A 292 -16.02 -4.11 -5.52
CA GLY A 292 -17.37 -3.83 -6.01
C GLY A 292 -17.76 -2.36 -5.82
N TYR A 293 -17.40 -1.75 -4.67
CA TYR A 293 -17.62 -0.32 -4.46
C TYR A 293 -16.77 0.55 -5.39
N THR A 294 -15.52 0.17 -5.63
CA THR A 294 -14.69 0.85 -6.64
C THR A 294 -15.36 0.83 -8.02
N ILE A 295 -15.91 -0.32 -8.44
CA ILE A 295 -16.66 -0.44 -9.70
C ILE A 295 -17.86 0.52 -9.71
N LEU A 296 -18.66 0.56 -8.64
CA LEU A 296 -19.84 1.43 -8.54
C LEU A 296 -19.46 2.91 -8.64
N VAL A 297 -18.42 3.34 -7.91
CA VAL A 297 -17.92 4.73 -7.95
C VAL A 297 -17.46 5.10 -9.35
N VAL A 298 -16.63 4.27 -9.97
CA VAL A 298 -16.06 4.54 -11.29
C VAL A 298 -17.16 4.54 -12.36
N ALA A 299 -18.05 3.55 -12.34
CA ALA A 299 -19.17 3.45 -13.28
C ALA A 299 -20.11 4.66 -13.18
N SER A 300 -20.47 5.08 -11.96
CA SER A 300 -21.31 6.26 -11.70
C SER A 300 -20.72 7.52 -12.33
N ASN A 301 -19.47 7.83 -12.00
CA ASN A 301 -18.80 9.03 -12.47
C ASN A 301 -18.58 9.02 -13.99
N GLN A 302 -18.19 7.86 -14.55
CA GLN A 302 -18.03 7.69 -15.99
C GLN A 302 -19.34 7.90 -16.75
N ALA A 303 -20.44 7.31 -16.25
CA ALA A 303 -21.75 7.37 -16.91
C ALA A 303 -22.27 8.82 -16.96
N VAL A 304 -22.18 9.54 -15.86
CA VAL A 304 -22.59 10.96 -15.79
C VAL A 304 -21.72 11.82 -16.71
N ALA A 305 -20.39 11.64 -16.69
CA ALA A 305 -19.49 12.37 -17.57
C ALA A 305 -19.74 12.09 -19.06
N HIS A 306 -20.12 10.85 -19.41
CA HIS A 306 -20.51 10.48 -20.76
C HIS A 306 -21.70 11.31 -21.26
N VAL A 307 -22.73 11.49 -20.43
CA VAL A 307 -23.89 12.33 -20.74
C VAL A 307 -23.45 13.77 -21.02
N PHE A 308 -22.65 14.38 -20.12
CA PHE A 308 -22.16 15.75 -20.30
C PHE A 308 -21.26 15.95 -21.54
N CYS A 309 -20.65 14.89 -22.05
CA CYS A 309 -19.77 14.97 -23.22
C CYS A 309 -20.48 14.64 -24.54
N ARG A 310 -21.55 13.84 -24.54
CA ARG A 310 -22.14 13.30 -25.78
C ARG A 310 -23.65 13.42 -25.91
N ALA A 311 -24.40 13.64 -24.84
CA ALA A 311 -25.85 13.69 -24.94
C ALA A 311 -26.33 14.96 -25.64
N ARG A 312 -27.08 14.80 -26.73
CA ARG A 312 -27.76 15.91 -27.42
C ARG A 312 -29.13 16.24 -26.83
N ASN A 313 -29.73 15.30 -26.08
CA ASN A 313 -31.04 15.45 -25.45
C ASN A 313 -31.00 14.95 -24.01
N LEU A 314 -31.10 15.87 -23.06
CA LEU A 314 -31.02 15.57 -21.63
C LEU A 314 -32.19 14.71 -21.14
N LYS A 315 -33.38 14.82 -21.74
CA LYS A 315 -34.54 14.01 -21.35
C LYS A 315 -34.30 12.51 -21.61
N LYS A 316 -33.66 12.17 -22.74
CA LYS A 316 -33.28 10.78 -23.05
C LYS A 316 -32.11 10.27 -22.20
N ALA A 317 -31.33 11.16 -21.60
CA ALA A 317 -30.20 10.82 -20.75
C ALA A 317 -30.55 10.78 -19.25
N ALA A 318 -31.79 11.13 -18.88
CA ALA A 318 -32.25 11.17 -17.49
C ALA A 318 -32.01 9.86 -16.71
N PRO A 319 -32.23 8.65 -17.27
CA PRO A 319 -31.94 7.40 -16.55
C PRO A 319 -30.46 7.24 -16.17
N VAL A 320 -29.55 7.69 -17.04
CA VAL A 320 -28.10 7.61 -16.80
C VAL A 320 -27.66 8.65 -15.77
N LEU A 321 -28.26 9.85 -15.79
CA LEU A 321 -28.02 10.88 -14.78
C LEU A 321 -28.56 10.50 -13.39
N ALA A 322 -29.57 9.64 -13.33
CA ALA A 322 -30.13 9.12 -12.08
C ALA A 322 -29.29 7.98 -11.46
N LEU A 323 -28.35 7.38 -12.20
CA LEU A 323 -27.54 6.25 -11.74
C LEU A 323 -26.84 6.46 -10.38
N PRO A 324 -26.19 7.62 -10.10
CA PRO A 324 -25.59 7.87 -8.78
C PRO A 324 -26.62 7.80 -7.65
N ALA A 325 -27.80 8.39 -7.85
CA ALA A 325 -28.88 8.37 -6.87
C ALA A 325 -29.45 6.95 -6.68
N VAL A 326 -29.59 6.19 -7.77
CA VAL A 326 -30.03 4.79 -7.71
C VAL A 326 -29.03 3.93 -6.94
N ILE A 327 -27.72 4.08 -7.20
CA ILE A 327 -26.67 3.37 -6.45
C ILE A 327 -26.74 3.72 -4.96
N PHE A 328 -26.81 5.02 -4.64
CA PHE A 328 -26.91 5.49 -3.26
C PHE A 328 -28.14 4.91 -2.54
N VAL A 329 -29.32 5.02 -3.14
CA VAL A 329 -30.57 4.50 -2.57
C VAL A 329 -30.52 2.98 -2.45
N ALA A 330 -29.97 2.27 -3.44
CA ALA A 330 -29.84 0.82 -3.38
C ALA A 330 -28.93 0.37 -2.22
N LEU A 331 -27.78 1.02 -2.02
CA LEU A 331 -26.88 0.74 -0.89
C LEU A 331 -27.56 1.07 0.43
N LEU A 332 -28.22 2.22 0.53
CA LEU A 332 -28.92 2.66 1.75
C LEU A 332 -30.06 1.71 2.13
N VAL A 333 -30.92 1.37 1.17
CA VAL A 333 -32.06 0.47 1.39
C VAL A 333 -31.58 -0.93 1.73
N GLN A 334 -30.62 -1.48 0.96
CA GLN A 334 -30.08 -2.81 1.24
C GLN A 334 -29.42 -2.86 2.62
N GLY A 335 -28.64 -1.84 2.99
CA GLY A 335 -28.03 -1.76 4.31
C GLY A 335 -29.04 -1.62 5.44
N SER A 336 -30.08 -0.80 5.25
CA SER A 336 -31.17 -0.66 6.21
C SER A 336 -31.91 -1.98 6.43
N ILE A 337 -32.16 -2.74 5.35
CA ILE A 337 -32.78 -4.07 5.44
C ILE A 337 -31.88 -5.03 6.23
N VAL A 338 -30.56 -5.05 5.96
CA VAL A 338 -29.61 -5.89 6.71
C VAL A 338 -29.58 -5.55 8.20
N LEU A 339 -29.50 -4.25 8.53
CA LEU A 339 -29.39 -3.77 9.90
C LEU A 339 -30.72 -3.86 10.67
N SER A 340 -31.86 -3.95 9.98
CA SER A 340 -33.17 -4.16 10.62
C SER A 340 -33.38 -5.56 11.19
N LYS A 341 -32.51 -6.52 10.84
CA LYS A 341 -32.61 -7.91 11.31
C LYS A 341 -32.20 -8.01 12.79
N PRO A 342 -32.87 -8.84 13.61
CA PRO A 342 -32.52 -8.98 15.03
C PRO A 342 -31.06 -9.37 15.27
N GLU A 343 -30.46 -10.20 14.40
CA GLU A 343 -29.07 -10.64 14.53
C GLU A 343 -28.08 -9.50 14.31
N ALA A 344 -28.52 -8.41 13.65
CA ALA A 344 -27.76 -7.20 13.38
C ALA A 344 -27.94 -6.11 14.44
N ALA A 345 -28.72 -6.39 15.50
CA ALA A 345 -28.82 -5.47 16.63
C ALA A 345 -27.42 -5.22 17.23
N PRO A 346 -27.11 -3.96 17.62
CA PRO A 346 -25.83 -3.65 18.24
C PRO A 346 -25.60 -4.51 19.49
N PHE A 347 -24.40 -5.08 19.62
CA PHE A 347 -24.05 -6.00 20.71
C PHE A 347 -23.86 -5.33 22.09
N TYR A 348 -24.12 -4.02 22.21
CA TYR A 348 -23.89 -3.26 23.43
C TYR A 348 -24.73 -3.79 24.58
N GLY A 349 -24.08 -4.31 25.63
CA GLY A 349 -24.77 -4.78 26.84
C GLY A 349 -25.52 -6.11 26.71
N GLU A 350 -25.41 -6.81 25.58
CA GLU A 350 -25.94 -8.18 25.47
C GLU A 350 -24.98 -9.18 26.11
N GLU A 351 -25.43 -9.84 27.18
CA GLU A 351 -24.77 -11.03 27.70
C GLU A 351 -25.14 -12.24 26.83
N ARG A 352 -24.43 -12.43 25.72
CA ARG A 352 -24.58 -13.66 24.92
C ARG A 352 -23.85 -14.81 25.61
N GLU A 353 -24.56 -15.91 25.84
CA GLU A 353 -23.99 -17.12 26.41
C GLU A 353 -22.85 -17.64 25.50
N GLY A 354 -21.67 -17.87 26.08
CA GLY A 354 -20.47 -18.30 25.34
C GLY A 354 -19.67 -17.18 24.64
N SER A 355 -20.02 -15.90 24.82
CA SER A 355 -19.18 -14.78 24.38
C SER A 355 -18.01 -14.55 25.34
N PRO A 356 -16.75 -14.51 24.86
CA PRO A 356 -15.60 -14.23 25.70
C PRO A 356 -15.59 -12.77 26.17
N ASP A 357 -15.21 -12.53 27.42
CA ASP A 357 -14.96 -11.20 27.94
C ASP A 357 -13.50 -10.78 27.69
N ILE A 358 -13.31 -9.67 26.99
CA ILE A 358 -12.00 -9.24 26.51
C ILE A 358 -11.69 -7.85 27.07
N ALA A 359 -10.51 -7.72 27.69
CA ALA A 359 -9.99 -6.46 28.17
C ALA A 359 -8.89 -5.92 27.24
N LEU A 360 -9.01 -4.67 26.83
CA LEU A 360 -8.03 -3.95 26.01
C LEU A 360 -7.33 -2.90 26.89
N VAL A 361 -6.01 -3.04 27.04
CA VAL A 361 -5.21 -2.16 27.91
C VAL A 361 -4.39 -1.22 27.04
N GLN A 362 -4.82 0.04 26.96
CA GLN A 362 -4.20 1.11 26.18
C GLN A 362 -3.31 1.98 27.08
N PRO A 363 -1.97 1.79 27.07
CA PRO A 363 -1.07 2.50 27.98
C PRO A 363 -0.55 3.84 27.42
N SER A 364 -0.94 4.23 26.19
CA SER A 364 -0.54 5.48 25.54
C SER A 364 0.95 5.83 25.68
N ILE A 365 1.82 4.85 25.44
CA ILE A 365 3.27 5.04 25.54
C ILE A 365 3.77 5.81 24.33
N GLN A 366 4.48 6.93 24.56
CA GLN A 366 5.02 7.76 23.48
C GLN A 366 6.06 7.02 22.65
N GLN A 367 6.02 7.20 21.33
CA GLN A 367 6.85 6.44 20.38
C GLN A 367 8.36 6.58 20.65
N GLY A 368 8.88 7.81 20.81
CA GLY A 368 10.31 8.02 21.10
C GLY A 368 10.75 7.56 22.49
N ALA A 369 9.82 7.33 23.42
CA ALA A 369 10.12 6.80 24.74
C ALA A 369 10.26 5.26 24.77
N LYS A 370 9.76 4.59 23.71
CA LYS A 370 9.49 3.16 23.70
C LYS A 370 10.76 2.32 23.73
N TRP A 371 11.79 2.72 22.99
CA TRP A 371 13.05 1.96 22.83
C TRP A 371 14.17 2.37 23.78
N SER A 372 13.89 3.24 24.76
CA SER A 372 14.87 3.62 25.77
C SER A 372 15.07 2.47 26.76
N LYS A 373 16.33 2.02 26.89
CA LYS A 373 16.72 1.01 27.88
C LYS A 373 16.43 1.46 29.30
N GLU A 374 16.56 2.75 29.57
CA GLU A 374 16.30 3.39 30.86
C GLU A 374 14.80 3.43 31.20
N ARG A 375 13.92 3.31 30.19
CA ARG A 375 12.46 3.35 30.35
C ARG A 375 11.80 1.98 30.28
N PHE A 376 12.53 0.93 29.87
CA PHE A 376 11.99 -0.43 29.74
C PHE A 376 11.21 -0.89 30.98
N ASP A 377 11.84 -0.82 32.16
CA ASP A 377 11.21 -1.26 33.42
C ASP A 377 9.98 -0.41 33.77
N ALA A 378 10.03 0.90 33.49
CA ALA A 378 8.90 1.80 33.71
C ALA A 378 7.73 1.49 32.77
N ILE A 379 8.01 1.15 31.51
CA ILE A 379 7.02 0.75 30.50
C ILE A 379 6.33 -0.54 30.89
N VAL A 380 7.10 -1.57 31.25
CA VAL A 380 6.57 -2.87 31.69
C VAL A 380 5.75 -2.69 32.96
N LYS A 381 6.29 -1.96 33.95
CA LYS A 381 5.59 -1.68 35.21
C LYS A 381 4.29 -0.92 35.00
N LYS A 382 4.26 0.11 34.14
CA LYS A 382 3.04 0.85 33.81
C LYS A 382 2.01 -0.08 33.19
N THR A 383 2.40 -0.84 32.16
CA THR A 383 1.49 -1.69 31.39
C THR A 383 0.89 -2.80 32.26
N VAL A 384 1.71 -3.52 33.03
CA VAL A 384 1.25 -4.58 33.94
C VAL A 384 0.49 -4.00 35.14
N GLY A 385 0.88 -2.81 35.63
CA GLY A 385 0.12 -2.09 36.66
C GLY A 385 -1.31 -1.80 36.22
N MET A 386 -1.51 -1.30 35.00
CA MET A 386 -2.84 -1.07 34.45
C MET A 386 -3.68 -2.36 34.34
N VAL A 387 -3.05 -3.50 34.04
CA VAL A 387 -3.73 -4.81 34.07
C VAL A 387 -4.22 -5.12 35.48
N ASN A 388 -3.34 -4.99 36.46
CA ASN A 388 -3.66 -5.34 37.84
C ASN A 388 -4.74 -4.43 38.43
N ASP A 389 -4.63 -3.13 38.19
CA ASP A 389 -5.43 -2.09 38.85
C ASP A 389 -6.80 -1.88 38.18
N SER A 390 -6.92 -2.09 36.85
CA SER A 390 -8.08 -1.64 36.07
C SER A 390 -8.83 -2.75 35.31
N VAL A 391 -8.23 -3.92 35.10
CA VAL A 391 -8.94 -5.06 34.49
C VAL A 391 -9.79 -5.75 35.55
N LYS A 392 -11.10 -5.86 35.28
CA LYS A 392 -12.06 -6.49 36.17
C LYS A 392 -11.93 -8.01 36.11
N ASP A 393 -12.31 -8.68 37.19
CA ASP A 393 -12.38 -10.14 37.22
C ASP A 393 -13.33 -10.70 36.16
N GLY A 394 -13.06 -11.92 35.71
CA GLY A 394 -13.89 -12.61 34.70
C GLY A 394 -13.50 -12.35 33.25
N ALA A 395 -12.43 -11.61 32.98
CA ALA A 395 -11.87 -11.52 31.63
C ALA A 395 -11.33 -12.90 31.18
N ASP A 396 -11.66 -13.31 29.96
CA ASP A 396 -11.09 -14.51 29.32
C ASP A 396 -9.77 -14.19 28.61
N LEU A 397 -9.63 -12.96 28.09
CA LEU A 397 -8.45 -12.49 27.38
C LEU A 397 -8.13 -11.03 27.71
N ILE A 398 -6.89 -10.78 28.07
CA ILE A 398 -6.32 -9.44 28.29
C ILE A 398 -5.36 -9.17 27.13
N VAL A 399 -5.59 -8.07 26.43
CA VAL A 399 -4.81 -7.69 25.25
C VAL A 399 -3.93 -6.50 25.63
N LEU A 400 -2.63 -6.61 25.30
CA LEU A 400 -1.63 -5.55 25.37
C LEU A 400 -1.19 -5.17 23.95
N ALA A 401 -0.76 -3.92 23.77
CA ALA A 401 -0.51 -3.36 22.45
C ALA A 401 0.67 -4.01 21.69
N GLU A 402 0.80 -3.68 20.40
CA GLU A 402 1.97 -4.04 19.59
C GLU A 402 3.25 -3.48 20.22
N THR A 403 4.25 -4.34 20.37
CA THR A 403 5.53 -4.01 21.02
C THR A 403 5.33 -3.40 22.42
N ALA A 404 4.30 -3.84 23.18
CA ALA A 404 4.09 -3.42 24.56
C ALA A 404 5.29 -3.78 25.47
N ILE A 405 6.02 -4.85 25.12
CA ILE A 405 7.36 -5.13 25.65
C ILE A 405 8.38 -4.66 24.61
N PRO A 406 9.08 -3.53 24.81
CA PRO A 406 9.94 -2.92 23.80
C PRO A 406 11.34 -3.54 23.78
N ASP A 407 11.41 -4.87 23.69
CA ASP A 407 12.64 -5.64 23.49
C ASP A 407 12.29 -7.02 22.89
N HIS A 408 13.31 -7.82 22.60
CA HIS A 408 13.15 -9.21 22.24
C HIS A 408 12.73 -10.03 23.46
N ILE A 409 11.53 -10.63 23.43
CA ILE A 409 10.96 -11.30 24.61
C ILE A 409 11.85 -12.46 25.11
N ARG A 410 12.58 -13.14 24.20
CA ARG A 410 13.52 -14.22 24.53
C ARG A 410 14.69 -13.78 25.43
N ARG A 411 15.00 -12.48 25.46
CA ARG A 411 16.06 -11.93 26.33
C ARG A 411 15.54 -11.53 27.70
N GLN A 412 14.23 -11.65 27.94
CA GLN A 412 13.55 -11.10 29.10
C GLN A 412 12.83 -12.18 29.94
N PRO A 413 13.54 -13.17 30.52
CA PRO A 413 12.92 -14.25 31.29
C PRO A 413 12.10 -13.73 32.47
N ARG A 414 12.56 -12.65 33.14
CA ARG A 414 11.81 -12.02 34.24
C ARG A 414 10.45 -11.47 33.81
N VAL A 415 10.35 -10.95 32.58
CA VAL A 415 9.09 -10.44 32.03
C VAL A 415 8.18 -11.60 31.64
N ILE A 416 8.74 -12.68 31.09
CA ILE A 416 7.99 -13.92 30.82
C ILE A 416 7.37 -14.46 32.11
N ASP A 417 8.15 -14.58 33.19
CA ASP A 417 7.67 -15.06 34.49
C ASP A 417 6.60 -14.13 35.09
N LEU A 418 6.79 -12.81 34.97
CA LEU A 418 5.81 -11.82 35.40
C LEU A 418 4.48 -11.95 34.66
N LEU A 419 4.51 -12.14 33.34
CA LEU A 419 3.31 -12.26 32.51
C LEU A 419 2.58 -13.58 32.76
N HIS A 420 3.29 -14.69 32.95
CA HIS A 420 2.69 -15.96 33.38
C HIS A 420 2.00 -15.82 34.74
N LYS A 421 2.71 -15.26 35.72
CA LYS A 421 2.15 -15.01 37.05
C LYS A 421 0.90 -14.12 36.97
N THR A 422 0.93 -13.06 36.16
CA THR A 422 -0.21 -12.15 35.99
C THR A 422 -1.40 -12.87 35.33
N ALA A 423 -1.14 -13.73 34.34
CA ALA A 423 -2.18 -14.55 33.70
C ALA A 423 -2.82 -15.53 34.70
N ASP A 424 -2.01 -16.17 35.55
CA ASP A 424 -2.47 -17.08 36.60
C ASP A 424 -3.31 -16.36 37.67
N GLU A 425 -2.84 -15.20 38.14
CA GLU A 425 -3.53 -14.38 39.15
C GLU A 425 -4.88 -13.85 38.64
N LYS A 426 -4.92 -13.36 37.39
CA LYS A 426 -6.15 -12.88 36.75
C LYS A 426 -7.04 -14.01 36.22
N LYS A 427 -6.53 -15.25 36.17
CA LYS A 427 -7.18 -16.42 35.54
C LYS A 427 -7.62 -16.13 34.10
N ALA A 428 -6.83 -15.36 33.38
CA ALA A 428 -7.12 -14.85 32.04
C ALA A 428 -5.89 -14.98 31.15
N SER A 429 -6.07 -15.33 29.87
CA SER A 429 -4.96 -15.30 28.92
C SER A 429 -4.47 -13.87 28.68
N ILE A 430 -3.18 -13.68 28.46
CA ILE A 430 -2.59 -12.37 28.11
C ILE A 430 -1.95 -12.47 26.73
N LEU A 431 -2.40 -11.64 25.79
CA LEU A 431 -1.75 -11.43 24.50
C LEU A 431 -0.92 -10.15 24.55
N THR A 432 0.38 -10.22 24.24
CA THR A 432 1.25 -9.04 24.20
C THR A 432 2.14 -9.00 22.97
N GLY A 433 2.36 -7.81 22.41
CA GLY A 433 3.33 -7.61 21.34
C GLY A 433 4.76 -7.44 21.87
N ALA A 434 5.74 -8.04 21.20
CA ALA A 434 7.17 -7.87 21.45
C ALA A 434 8.00 -8.26 20.20
N LEU A 435 9.30 -7.98 20.21
CA LEU A 435 10.17 -8.52 19.16
C LEU A 435 10.56 -9.97 19.48
N ASP A 436 10.92 -10.71 18.44
CA ASP A 436 11.62 -11.99 18.56
C ASP A 436 12.80 -12.05 17.61
N TYR A 437 13.67 -13.04 17.77
CA TYR A 437 14.71 -13.33 16.80
C TYR A 437 15.06 -14.81 16.73
N ARG A 438 15.65 -15.20 15.60
CA ARG A 438 16.27 -16.51 15.40
C ARG A 438 17.67 -16.30 14.86
N ARG A 439 18.65 -17.05 15.37
CA ARG A 439 20.01 -17.05 14.83
C ARG A 439 20.04 -17.89 13.54
N ASN A 440 20.60 -17.31 12.48
CA ASN A 440 20.74 -17.99 11.20
C ASN A 440 22.00 -18.87 11.16
N PRO A 441 22.07 -19.86 10.26
CA PRO A 441 23.25 -20.70 10.08
C PRO A 441 24.52 -19.90 9.78
N PRO A 442 25.71 -20.37 10.20
CA PRO A 442 26.99 -19.75 9.83
C PRO A 442 27.12 -19.61 8.31
N GLY A 443 27.59 -18.46 7.83
CA GLY A 443 27.71 -18.14 6.39
C GLY A 443 26.48 -17.44 5.78
N SER A 444 25.38 -17.29 6.53
CA SER A 444 24.22 -16.51 6.08
C SER A 444 24.55 -15.01 5.97
N VAL A 445 24.00 -14.32 4.96
CA VAL A 445 24.13 -12.86 4.77
C VAL A 445 23.70 -12.11 6.04
N ARG A 446 22.57 -12.50 6.64
CA ARG A 446 22.08 -11.98 7.92
C ARG A 446 22.37 -12.98 9.05
N LYS A 447 22.98 -12.51 10.14
CA LYS A 447 23.25 -13.34 11.34
C LYS A 447 21.99 -13.71 12.12
N PHE A 448 20.96 -12.87 12.06
CA PHE A 448 19.71 -13.04 12.77
C PHE A 448 18.53 -12.69 11.87
N ASP A 449 17.47 -13.48 11.96
CA ASP A 449 16.14 -13.07 11.53
C ASP A 449 15.46 -12.41 12.71
N ILE A 450 14.92 -11.20 12.53
CA ILE A 450 14.16 -10.48 13.55
C ILE A 450 12.69 -10.52 13.17
N TYR A 451 11.81 -10.64 14.17
CA TYR A 451 10.37 -10.78 13.98
C TYR A 451 9.61 -9.75 14.81
N ASN A 452 8.57 -9.14 14.24
CA ASN A 452 7.51 -8.48 14.99
C ASN A 452 6.46 -9.54 15.34
N ALA A 453 6.23 -9.79 16.63
CA ALA A 453 5.47 -10.94 17.10
C ALA A 453 4.49 -10.59 18.22
N ALA A 454 3.45 -11.41 18.34
CA ALA A 454 2.51 -11.42 19.45
C ALA A 454 2.69 -12.73 20.23
N PHE A 455 2.66 -12.63 21.55
CA PHE A 455 2.90 -13.74 22.47
C PHE A 455 1.69 -13.97 23.36
N LEU A 456 1.23 -15.21 23.44
CA LEU A 456 0.09 -15.64 24.22
C LEU A 456 0.55 -16.37 25.48
N PHE A 457 0.24 -15.79 26.63
CA PHE A 457 0.42 -16.38 27.95
C PHE A 457 -0.92 -16.96 28.40
N THR A 458 -0.96 -18.25 28.70
CA THR A 458 -2.19 -18.97 29.06
C THR A 458 -2.12 -19.38 30.52
N PRO A 459 -3.18 -19.16 31.33
CA PRO A 459 -3.18 -19.54 32.74
C PRO A 459 -2.88 -21.03 32.93
N GLY A 460 -2.01 -21.34 33.89
CA GLY A 460 -1.55 -22.69 34.20
C GLY A 460 -0.53 -23.28 33.22
N VAL A 461 -0.12 -22.54 32.18
CA VAL A 461 0.86 -23.00 31.18
C VAL A 461 2.15 -22.19 31.34
N GLY A 462 3.18 -22.80 31.94
CA GLY A 462 4.50 -22.19 32.05
C GLY A 462 5.37 -22.34 30.79
N GLY A 463 6.56 -21.74 30.81
CA GLY A 463 7.56 -21.89 29.75
C GLY A 463 7.53 -20.78 28.69
N TYR A 464 8.01 -21.06 27.48
CA TYR A 464 8.02 -20.07 26.42
C TYR A 464 6.62 -19.95 25.78
N PRO A 465 6.04 -18.74 25.66
CA PRO A 465 4.66 -18.56 25.22
C PRO A 465 4.45 -18.93 23.74
N ASP A 466 3.20 -19.28 23.41
CA ASP A 466 2.76 -19.41 22.03
C ASP A 466 2.94 -18.08 21.29
N ARG A 467 3.22 -18.14 19.99
CA ARG A 467 3.63 -16.97 19.21
C ARG A 467 2.89 -16.89 17.88
N TYR A 468 2.48 -15.68 17.51
CA TYR A 468 2.15 -15.27 16.15
C TYR A 468 3.22 -14.32 15.62
N ILE A 469 3.65 -14.49 14.37
CA ILE A 469 4.60 -13.59 13.70
C ILE A 469 3.85 -12.83 12.62
N LYS A 470 4.01 -11.51 12.59
CA LYS A 470 3.40 -10.59 11.61
C LYS A 470 3.67 -11.08 10.18
N LYS A 471 2.63 -11.11 9.34
CA LYS A 471 2.72 -11.66 7.97
C LYS A 471 2.99 -10.56 6.94
N HIS A 472 2.23 -9.46 6.98
CA HIS A 472 2.44 -8.31 6.11
C HIS A 472 3.28 -7.25 6.81
N LEU A 473 4.51 -7.10 6.33
CA LEU A 473 5.45 -6.09 6.81
C LEU A 473 5.20 -4.78 6.08
N VAL A 474 5.30 -3.67 6.82
CA VAL A 474 5.14 -2.33 6.24
C VAL A 474 6.32 -2.03 5.30
N PRO A 475 6.08 -1.76 4.01
CA PRO A 475 7.15 -1.50 3.05
C PRO A 475 8.00 -0.31 3.49
N PHE A 476 9.33 -0.44 3.37
CA PHE A 476 10.37 0.53 3.75
C PHE A 476 10.51 0.83 5.26
N SER A 477 9.52 0.51 6.08
CA SER A 477 9.57 0.71 7.53
C SER A 477 9.93 -0.56 8.30
N GLU A 478 9.42 -1.71 7.89
CA GLU A 478 9.69 -3.00 8.54
C GLU A 478 10.46 -3.97 7.64
N ARG A 479 10.54 -3.67 6.35
CA ARG A 479 11.33 -4.43 5.37
C ARG A 479 11.57 -3.62 4.12
N ILE A 480 12.74 -3.79 3.51
CA ILE A 480 13.01 -3.23 2.19
C ILE A 480 12.34 -4.12 1.13
N PRO A 481 11.45 -3.57 0.27
CA PRO A 481 10.79 -4.36 -0.76
C PRO A 481 11.77 -5.02 -1.73
N PHE A 482 11.49 -6.27 -2.10
CA PHE A 482 12.28 -7.10 -3.00
C PHE A 482 13.69 -7.43 -2.50
N ASP A 483 13.95 -7.37 -1.19
CA ASP A 483 15.24 -7.73 -0.60
C ASP A 483 15.60 -9.22 -0.78
N GLU A 484 14.61 -10.09 -0.97
CA GLU A 484 14.82 -11.50 -1.37
C GLU A 484 15.17 -11.66 -2.85
N VAL A 485 14.69 -10.74 -3.71
CA VAL A 485 14.91 -10.78 -5.18
C VAL A 485 16.20 -10.04 -5.56
N PHE A 486 16.51 -8.96 -4.84
CA PHE A 486 17.70 -8.14 -5.01
C PHE A 486 18.47 -8.06 -3.68
N PRO A 487 19.26 -9.09 -3.32
CA PRO A 487 19.88 -9.18 -2.01
C PRO A 487 20.91 -8.09 -1.70
N ILE A 488 21.35 -7.32 -2.71
CA ILE A 488 22.12 -6.08 -2.49
C ILE A 488 21.38 -5.08 -1.58
N LEU A 489 20.04 -5.14 -1.54
CA LEU A 489 19.20 -4.35 -0.65
C LEU A 489 19.38 -4.73 0.82
N ASN A 490 19.86 -5.95 1.12
CA ASN A 490 20.16 -6.40 2.49
C ASN A 490 21.36 -5.67 3.13
N TYR A 491 22.14 -4.92 2.33
CA TYR A 491 23.23 -4.07 2.84
C TYR A 491 22.77 -2.64 3.16
N VAL A 492 21.52 -2.30 2.85
CA VAL A 492 20.94 -0.98 3.16
C VAL A 492 20.30 -1.07 4.53
N ASP A 493 20.94 -0.47 5.53
CA ASP A 493 20.37 -0.31 6.87
C ASP A 493 19.66 1.04 6.94
N LEU A 494 18.32 1.03 6.89
CA LEU A 494 17.49 2.23 7.04
C LEU A 494 17.11 2.50 8.52
N GLY A 495 17.56 1.66 9.46
CA GLY A 495 17.19 1.73 10.88
C GLY A 495 16.45 0.48 11.37
N GLU A 496 15.70 0.62 12.46
CA GLU A 496 14.87 -0.47 13.00
C GLU A 496 13.89 -0.98 11.95
N GLY A 497 14.00 -2.24 11.51
CA GLY A 497 12.96 -2.85 10.68
C GLY A 497 13.47 -3.57 9.46
N ASP A 498 14.27 -4.62 9.69
CA ASP A 498 14.54 -5.62 8.66
C ASP A 498 13.96 -6.97 9.09
N PHE A 499 12.63 -6.97 9.25
CA PHE A 499 11.89 -8.09 9.81
C PHE A 499 11.64 -9.18 8.77
N VAL A 500 11.44 -10.39 9.27
CA VAL A 500 11.05 -11.55 8.48
C VAL A 500 9.57 -11.84 8.68
N ALA A 501 8.86 -12.05 7.58
CA ALA A 501 7.43 -12.31 7.59
C ALA A 501 7.11 -13.70 8.17
N GLY A 502 6.03 -13.76 8.95
CA GLY A 502 5.42 -14.99 9.41
C GLY A 502 4.72 -15.75 8.29
N LYS A 503 4.47 -17.05 8.52
CA LYS A 503 3.76 -17.92 7.57
C LYS A 503 2.50 -18.56 8.15
N GLU A 504 2.43 -18.64 9.47
CA GLU A 504 1.37 -19.36 10.18
C GLU A 504 0.19 -18.45 10.49
N THR A 505 -1.01 -19.04 10.54
CA THR A 505 -2.26 -18.38 10.94
C THR A 505 -2.86 -19.17 12.10
N PRO A 506 -2.39 -18.93 13.34
CA PRO A 506 -2.84 -19.69 14.49
C PRO A 506 -4.30 -19.37 14.83
N VAL A 507 -5.01 -20.39 15.32
CA VAL A 507 -6.36 -20.24 15.89
C VAL A 507 -6.31 -20.71 17.34
N TYR A 508 -6.34 -19.76 18.26
CA TYR A 508 -6.23 -20.03 19.68
C TYR A 508 -7.58 -20.39 20.30
N ARG A 509 -7.54 -21.24 21.33
CA ARG A 509 -8.69 -21.73 22.10
C ARG A 509 -8.84 -20.94 23.41
N PRO A 510 -10.01 -21.00 24.08
CA PRO A 510 -11.17 -21.86 23.82
C PRO A 510 -12.16 -21.34 22.78
N PHE A 511 -12.24 -20.03 22.54
CA PHE A 511 -13.30 -19.42 21.72
C PHE A 511 -12.98 -19.27 20.22
N ARG A 512 -11.82 -19.76 19.75
CA ARG A 512 -11.34 -19.73 18.36
C ARG A 512 -11.14 -18.31 17.84
N TRP A 513 -9.94 -17.78 18.04
CA TRP A 513 -9.58 -16.43 17.62
C TRP A 513 -8.16 -16.37 17.06
N THR A 514 -7.84 -15.33 16.30
CA THR A 514 -6.54 -15.13 15.66
C THR A 514 -6.00 -13.73 15.95
N PRO A 515 -4.73 -13.59 16.36
CA PRO A 515 -4.09 -12.29 16.50
C PRO A 515 -3.74 -11.69 15.14
N TYR A 516 -3.80 -10.37 15.04
CA TYR A 516 -3.37 -9.59 13.88
C TYR A 516 -2.50 -8.44 14.37
N ILE A 517 -1.35 -8.22 13.76
CA ILE A 517 -0.45 -7.14 14.16
C ILE A 517 -0.58 -5.99 13.17
N CYS A 518 -1.11 -4.86 13.64
CA CYS A 518 -1.15 -3.59 12.95
C CYS A 518 -1.68 -3.73 11.51
N TYR A 519 -0.75 -3.66 10.56
CA TYR A 519 -0.97 -3.71 9.13
C TYR A 519 -1.67 -5.00 8.65
N ASP A 520 -1.49 -6.15 9.32
CA ASP A 520 -2.15 -7.41 8.92
C ASP A 520 -3.69 -7.27 8.86
N ALA A 521 -4.28 -6.45 9.75
CA ALA A 521 -5.72 -6.39 9.92
C ALA A 521 -6.48 -5.69 8.77
N ILE A 522 -5.78 -5.03 7.83
CA ILE A 522 -6.42 -4.37 6.68
C ILE A 522 -6.44 -5.27 5.42
N PHE A 523 -5.81 -6.45 5.48
CA PHE A 523 -5.70 -7.39 4.37
C PHE A 523 -6.83 -8.41 4.39
N GLY A 524 -7.72 -8.35 3.39
CA GLY A 524 -8.92 -9.19 3.33
C GLY A 524 -8.62 -10.69 3.16
N ASP A 525 -7.55 -11.03 2.44
CA ASP A 525 -7.08 -12.39 2.24
C ASP A 525 -6.63 -13.06 3.55
N LEU A 526 -5.90 -12.35 4.42
CA LEU A 526 -5.56 -12.86 5.75
C LEU A 526 -6.79 -13.09 6.64
N VAL A 527 -7.84 -12.28 6.50
CA VAL A 527 -9.10 -12.50 7.23
C VAL A 527 -9.79 -13.76 6.74
N ARG A 528 -9.88 -13.96 5.42
CA ARG A 528 -10.45 -15.18 4.83
C ARG A 528 -9.63 -16.42 5.16
N GLU A 529 -8.30 -16.32 5.19
CA GLU A 529 -7.40 -17.38 5.61
C GLU A 529 -7.70 -17.82 7.06
N ALA A 530 -7.79 -16.87 8.00
CA ALA A 530 -8.10 -17.19 9.39
C ALA A 530 -9.50 -17.79 9.57
N ILE A 531 -10.51 -17.33 8.81
CA ILE A 531 -11.86 -17.92 8.83
C ILE A 531 -11.81 -19.37 8.37
N ARG A 532 -11.09 -19.68 7.27
CA ARG A 532 -10.90 -21.06 6.80
C ARG A 532 -10.19 -21.94 7.82
N SER A 533 -9.24 -21.38 8.57
CA SER A 533 -8.58 -22.05 9.69
C SER A 533 -9.49 -22.24 10.92
N GLY A 534 -10.70 -21.69 10.91
CA GLY A 534 -11.72 -21.86 11.94
C GLY A 534 -11.83 -20.71 12.94
N SER A 535 -11.16 -19.59 12.69
CA SER A 535 -11.23 -18.39 13.53
C SER A 535 -12.62 -17.75 13.52
N ARG A 536 -13.06 -17.26 14.68
CA ARG A 536 -14.36 -16.60 14.87
C ARG A 536 -14.24 -15.20 15.44
N LEU A 537 -13.03 -14.74 15.74
CA LEU A 537 -12.76 -13.42 16.28
C LEU A 537 -11.35 -12.98 15.88
N MET A 538 -11.24 -11.75 15.41
CA MET A 538 -9.97 -11.07 15.20
C MET A 538 -9.57 -10.33 16.48
N VAL A 539 -8.33 -10.51 16.92
CA VAL A 539 -7.72 -9.67 17.98
C VAL A 539 -6.59 -8.87 17.36
N ASN A 540 -6.80 -7.59 17.13
CA ASN A 540 -5.82 -6.72 16.50
C ASN A 540 -5.04 -5.92 17.54
N ILE A 541 -3.70 -6.05 17.53
CA ILE A 541 -2.80 -5.22 18.34
C ILE A 541 -2.02 -4.28 17.41
N THR A 542 -1.95 -3.00 17.74
CA THR A 542 -1.28 -2.02 16.88
C THR A 542 -0.62 -0.90 17.66
N ASN A 543 0.33 -0.23 17.03
CA ASN A 543 0.96 0.98 17.51
C ASN A 543 0.72 2.16 16.56
N ASP A 544 -0.48 2.74 16.57
CA ASP A 544 -0.81 3.94 15.78
C ASP A 544 -0.05 5.22 16.23
N GLY A 545 0.86 5.14 17.22
CA GLY A 545 1.70 6.26 17.64
C GLY A 545 2.54 6.84 16.50
N TRP A 546 2.89 6.02 15.51
CA TRP A 546 3.58 6.41 14.28
C TRP A 546 2.83 7.47 13.46
N PHE A 547 1.50 7.47 13.53
CA PHE A 547 0.67 8.35 12.72
C PHE A 547 0.45 9.74 13.33
N GLY A 548 0.82 9.93 14.61
CA GLY A 548 0.59 11.17 15.34
C GLY A 548 -0.89 11.54 15.48
N ARG A 549 -1.16 12.79 15.88
CA ARG A 549 -2.52 13.36 15.90
C ARG A 549 -2.94 13.75 14.48
N SER A 550 -3.35 12.77 13.69
CA SER A 550 -3.74 12.93 12.28
C SER A 550 -5.02 12.16 11.92
N SER A 551 -5.41 12.17 10.64
CA SER A 551 -6.53 11.35 10.15
C SER A 551 -6.21 9.85 10.10
N ALA A 552 -4.94 9.46 10.09
CA ALA A 552 -4.56 8.07 9.81
C ALA A 552 -5.10 7.04 10.81
N PRO A 553 -5.06 7.25 12.15
CA PRO A 553 -5.64 6.29 13.10
C PRO A 553 -7.13 6.03 12.85
N TYR A 554 -7.87 7.04 12.41
CA TYR A 554 -9.29 6.93 12.08
C TYR A 554 -9.52 6.25 10.73
N GLN A 555 -8.63 6.48 9.75
CA GLN A 555 -8.64 5.74 8.48
C GLN A 555 -8.33 4.26 8.72
N HIS A 556 -7.30 3.95 9.49
CA HIS A 556 -6.90 2.60 9.88
C HIS A 556 -8.04 1.86 10.61
N LEU A 557 -8.68 2.53 11.58
CA LEU A 557 -9.86 2.00 12.25
C LEU A 557 -10.98 1.66 11.26
N ASN A 558 -11.28 2.57 10.32
CA ASN A 558 -12.31 2.32 9.33
C ASN A 558 -11.96 1.13 8.43
N LEU A 559 -10.73 1.00 7.94
CA LEU A 559 -10.31 -0.15 7.12
C LEU A 559 -10.61 -1.49 7.80
N ILE A 560 -10.44 -1.57 9.11
CA ILE A 560 -10.76 -2.76 9.90
C ILE A 560 -12.26 -2.95 10.05
N ARG A 561 -13.03 -1.87 10.24
CA ARG A 561 -14.51 -1.91 10.18
C ARG A 561 -14.99 -2.49 8.84
N TYR A 562 -14.37 -2.10 7.73
CA TYR A 562 -14.67 -2.66 6.41
C TYR A 562 -14.41 -4.17 6.37
N ARG A 563 -13.27 -4.64 6.90
CA ARG A 563 -12.99 -6.08 6.99
C ARG A 563 -14.03 -6.82 7.84
N ALA A 564 -14.47 -6.23 8.95
CA ALA A 564 -15.49 -6.81 9.82
C ALA A 564 -16.82 -7.04 9.10
N VAL A 565 -17.30 -6.04 8.35
CA VAL A 565 -18.55 -6.14 7.57
C VAL A 565 -18.41 -7.07 6.37
N GLU A 566 -17.29 -6.97 5.65
CA GLU A 566 -17.02 -7.75 4.44
C GLU A 566 -16.99 -9.26 4.73
N SER A 567 -16.32 -9.66 5.82
CA SER A 567 -16.09 -11.07 6.15
C SER A 567 -17.01 -11.61 7.26
N GLY A 568 -17.81 -10.73 7.87
CA GLY A 568 -18.58 -11.05 9.06
C GLY A 568 -17.70 -11.33 10.29
N MET A 569 -16.45 -10.87 10.32
CA MET A 569 -15.50 -11.12 11.39
C MET A 569 -15.58 -10.04 12.48
N PRO A 570 -16.02 -10.35 13.71
CA PRO A 570 -15.91 -9.43 14.84
C PRO A 570 -14.44 -9.13 15.16
N VAL A 571 -14.16 -7.95 15.72
CA VAL A 571 -12.81 -7.46 15.99
C VAL A 571 -12.70 -6.86 17.38
N ALA A 572 -11.72 -7.31 18.16
CA ALA A 572 -11.23 -6.59 19.34
C ALA A 572 -9.92 -5.90 18.97
N ARG A 573 -9.93 -4.56 18.86
CA ARG A 573 -8.76 -3.78 18.42
C ARG A 573 -8.18 -2.99 19.59
N LEU A 574 -6.91 -3.22 19.88
CA LEU A 574 -6.11 -2.45 20.81
C LEU A 574 -5.01 -1.68 20.09
N ALA A 575 -5.04 -0.36 20.22
CA ALA A 575 -3.96 0.52 19.81
C ALA A 575 -3.18 1.04 21.03
N ASN A 576 -1.85 1.12 20.97
CA ASN A 576 -1.05 1.73 22.04
C ASN A 576 -1.45 3.19 22.31
N SER A 577 -1.47 4.02 21.26
CA SER A 577 -1.80 5.46 21.34
C SER A 577 -2.88 5.89 20.34
N GLY A 578 -3.48 4.93 19.63
CA GLY A 578 -4.56 5.14 18.66
C GLY A 578 -5.94 4.94 19.26
N VAL A 579 -6.91 4.61 18.41
CA VAL A 579 -8.28 4.27 18.85
C VAL A 579 -8.37 2.77 19.11
N SER A 580 -8.65 2.42 20.35
CA SER A 580 -9.02 1.06 20.78
C SER A 580 -10.53 0.94 20.83
N VAL A 581 -11.06 -0.19 20.36
CA VAL A 581 -12.50 -0.37 20.15
C VAL A 581 -12.85 -1.85 19.92
N PHE A 582 -14.10 -2.19 20.19
CA PHE A 582 -14.72 -3.45 19.80
C PHE A 582 -15.65 -3.25 18.60
N ILE A 583 -15.56 -4.13 17.60
CA ILE A 583 -16.32 -4.05 16.35
C ILE A 583 -17.08 -5.35 16.14
N ASP A 584 -18.40 -5.31 15.94
CA ASP A 584 -19.15 -6.52 15.58
C ASP A 584 -19.10 -6.85 14.08
N GLN A 585 -19.68 -8.00 13.72
CA GLN A 585 -19.79 -8.49 12.34
C GLN A 585 -20.67 -7.64 11.39
N TYR A 586 -21.33 -6.60 11.91
CA TYR A 586 -22.10 -5.62 11.13
C TYR A 586 -21.42 -4.26 11.09
N GLY A 587 -20.35 -4.06 11.86
CA GLY A 587 -19.56 -2.83 11.92
C GLY A 587 -20.02 -1.85 13.00
N HIS A 588 -20.80 -2.26 14.01
CA HIS A 588 -21.07 -1.41 15.18
C HIS A 588 -19.82 -1.31 16.06
N PHE A 589 -19.58 -0.12 16.62
CA PHE A 589 -18.42 0.17 17.46
C PHE A 589 -18.81 0.27 18.94
N ASP A 590 -18.17 -0.48 19.85
CA ASP A 590 -18.32 -0.30 21.31
C ASP A 590 -16.99 0.11 21.97
N GLY A 591 -17.07 1.02 22.93
CA GLY A 591 -15.96 1.33 23.82
C GLY A 591 -14.84 2.15 23.19
N ASN A 592 -15.09 2.95 22.14
CA ASN A 592 -14.08 3.77 21.48
C ASN A 592 -13.28 4.62 22.49
N THR A 593 -11.97 4.43 22.51
CA THR A 593 -11.06 5.28 23.29
C THR A 593 -10.66 6.52 22.51
N GLU A 594 -10.22 7.55 23.24
CA GLU A 594 -9.53 8.68 22.63
C GLU A 594 -8.07 8.32 22.33
N ILE A 595 -7.53 8.90 21.24
CA ILE A 595 -6.10 8.77 20.91
C ILE A 595 -5.24 9.44 22.00
N PHE A 596 -4.06 8.87 22.26
CA PHE A 596 -3.10 9.37 23.25
C PHE A 596 -3.66 9.49 24.68
N THR A 597 -4.51 8.56 25.09
CA THR A 597 -5.05 8.49 26.47
C THR A 597 -4.80 7.13 27.11
N ASP A 598 -4.54 7.11 28.41
CA ASP A 598 -4.45 5.88 29.19
C ASP A 598 -5.87 5.36 29.45
N ARG A 599 -6.19 4.15 28.98
CA ARG A 599 -7.54 3.60 29.14
C ARG A 599 -7.52 2.07 29.20
N VAL A 600 -8.41 1.51 30.01
CA VAL A 600 -8.78 0.09 29.96
C VAL A 600 -10.27 0.00 29.63
N ILE A 601 -10.60 -0.79 28.62
CA ILE A 601 -11.99 -1.10 28.25
C ILE A 601 -12.16 -2.62 28.23
N GLN A 602 -13.31 -3.10 28.69
CA GLN A 602 -13.60 -4.53 28.80
C GLN A 602 -15.03 -4.79 28.33
N ARG A 603 -15.20 -5.76 27.43
CA ARG A 603 -16.49 -6.12 26.82
C ARG A 603 -16.55 -7.61 26.48
N LYS A 604 -17.75 -8.18 26.65
CA LYS A 604 -18.13 -9.46 26.05
C LYS A 604 -18.25 -9.30 24.54
N MET A 605 -17.54 -10.15 23.80
CA MET A 605 -17.50 -10.07 22.34
C MET A 605 -18.37 -11.14 21.68
N PRO A 606 -19.26 -10.76 20.74
CA PRO A 606 -19.93 -11.76 19.92
C PRO A 606 -18.88 -12.49 19.06
N LEU A 607 -19.00 -13.80 18.96
CA LEU A 607 -18.20 -14.59 18.03
C LEU A 607 -18.88 -14.59 16.65
N ARG A 608 -18.07 -14.72 15.60
CA ARG A 608 -18.55 -14.81 14.21
C ARG A 608 -19.69 -15.83 14.10
N SER A 609 -20.79 -15.34 13.57
CA SER A 609 -22.01 -16.11 13.22
C SER A 609 -22.54 -15.72 11.83
N ARG A 610 -22.19 -14.53 11.34
CA ARG A 610 -22.52 -14.06 9.99
C ARG A 610 -21.56 -14.66 8.99
N ASP A 611 -22.09 -15.48 8.09
CA ASP A 611 -21.37 -15.97 6.93
C ASP A 611 -21.67 -15.10 5.71
N THR A 612 -20.63 -14.60 5.05
CA THR A 612 -20.78 -13.64 3.94
C THR A 612 -20.41 -14.26 2.61
N VAL A 613 -21.10 -13.85 1.54
CA VAL A 613 -20.80 -14.34 0.18
C VAL A 613 -19.35 -14.01 -0.18
N TYR A 614 -18.90 -12.80 0.13
CA TYR A 614 -17.54 -12.36 -0.20
C TYR A 614 -16.45 -13.14 0.56
N THR A 615 -16.74 -13.71 1.74
CA THR A 615 -15.79 -14.63 2.41
C THR A 615 -15.49 -15.86 1.55
N HIS A 616 -16.49 -16.36 0.82
CA HIS A 616 -16.36 -17.57 -0.02
C HIS A 616 -15.78 -17.30 -1.40
N ILE A 617 -16.12 -16.16 -2.00
CA ILE A 617 -15.72 -15.84 -3.38
C ILE A 617 -14.55 -14.85 -3.49
N GLY A 618 -14.18 -14.19 -2.40
CA GLY A 618 -13.26 -13.05 -2.38
C GLY A 618 -11.93 -13.33 -3.07
N ASP A 619 -11.26 -14.44 -2.73
CA ASP A 619 -9.97 -14.82 -3.34
C ASP A 619 -10.10 -14.97 -4.87
N ALA A 620 -11.18 -15.60 -5.34
CA ALA A 620 -11.43 -15.81 -6.77
C ALA A 620 -11.76 -14.50 -7.49
N VAL A 621 -12.56 -13.62 -6.88
CA VAL A 621 -12.88 -12.29 -7.40
C VAL A 621 -11.62 -11.46 -7.56
N GLU A 622 -10.80 -11.42 -6.50
CA GLU A 622 -9.55 -10.67 -6.43
C GLU A 622 -8.54 -11.14 -7.49
N MET A 623 -8.34 -12.46 -7.63
CA MET A 623 -7.50 -13.01 -8.70
C MET A 623 -8.06 -12.74 -10.09
N THR A 624 -9.39 -12.83 -10.27
CA THR A 624 -10.03 -12.53 -11.56
C THR A 624 -9.84 -11.07 -11.94
N LEU A 625 -9.95 -10.14 -10.98
CA LEU A 625 -9.71 -8.71 -11.19
C LEU A 625 -8.26 -8.42 -11.61
N LEU A 626 -7.28 -9.08 -10.99
CA LEU A 626 -5.86 -8.96 -11.39
C LEU A 626 -5.65 -9.40 -12.84
N VAL A 627 -6.08 -10.62 -13.18
CA VAL A 627 -5.93 -11.18 -14.53
C VAL A 627 -6.68 -10.31 -15.54
N PHE A 628 -7.91 -9.92 -15.23
CA PHE A 628 -8.72 -9.04 -16.06
C PHE A 628 -8.04 -7.69 -16.30
N GLY A 629 -7.49 -7.06 -15.25
CA GLY A 629 -6.81 -5.79 -15.33
C GLY A 629 -5.63 -5.82 -16.31
N VAL A 630 -4.81 -6.87 -16.23
CA VAL A 630 -3.67 -7.09 -17.15
C VAL A 630 -4.15 -7.33 -18.57
N LEU A 631 -5.12 -8.24 -18.78
CA LEU A 631 -5.65 -8.56 -20.11
C LEU A 631 -6.29 -7.34 -20.77
N TYR A 632 -7.07 -6.57 -20.03
CA TYR A 632 -7.69 -5.35 -20.52
C TYR A 632 -6.63 -4.35 -21.04
N LEU A 633 -5.56 -4.12 -20.26
CA LEU A 633 -4.52 -3.18 -20.63
C LEU A 633 -3.73 -3.66 -21.85
N VAL A 634 -3.38 -4.95 -21.90
CA VAL A 634 -2.69 -5.57 -23.05
C VAL A 634 -3.55 -5.45 -24.31
N LEU A 635 -4.83 -5.81 -24.24
CA LEU A 635 -5.74 -5.71 -25.37
C LEU A 635 -5.93 -4.25 -25.84
N ALA A 636 -6.08 -3.31 -24.90
CA ALA A 636 -6.20 -1.89 -25.24
C ALA A 636 -4.93 -1.35 -25.94
N LEU A 637 -3.74 -1.77 -25.48
CA LEU A 637 -2.46 -1.42 -26.10
C LEU A 637 -2.29 -2.06 -27.49
N LEU A 638 -2.63 -3.35 -27.64
CA LEU A 638 -2.57 -4.06 -28.92
C LEU A 638 -3.49 -3.41 -29.95
N VAL A 639 -4.73 -3.08 -29.57
CA VAL A 639 -5.69 -2.38 -30.44
C VAL A 639 -5.13 -1.02 -30.86
N ALA A 640 -4.58 -0.24 -29.92
CA ALA A 640 -3.97 1.05 -30.24
C ALA A 640 -2.74 0.92 -31.16
N TRP A 641 -1.92 -0.11 -30.97
CA TRP A 641 -0.77 -0.39 -31.83
C TRP A 641 -1.17 -0.78 -33.25
N LEU A 642 -2.16 -1.66 -33.41
CA LEU A 642 -2.70 -2.07 -34.71
C LEU A 642 -3.31 -0.89 -35.47
N GLN A 643 -4.00 0.01 -34.77
CA GLN A 643 -4.50 1.25 -35.37
C GLN A 643 -3.38 2.14 -35.88
N ALA A 644 -2.32 2.33 -35.09
CA ALA A 644 -1.18 3.15 -35.47
C ALA A 644 -0.45 2.59 -36.72
N GLY A 645 -0.35 1.26 -36.84
CA GLY A 645 0.17 0.58 -38.02
C GLY A 645 -0.65 0.87 -39.28
N ARG A 646 -1.98 0.70 -39.22
CA ARG A 646 -2.88 1.00 -40.35
C ARG A 646 -2.83 2.45 -40.79
N THR A 647 -2.78 3.41 -39.86
CA THR A 647 -2.63 4.83 -40.22
C THR A 647 -1.28 5.14 -40.88
N ARG A 648 -0.23 4.38 -40.59
CA ARG A 648 1.07 4.53 -41.27
C ARG A 648 1.04 3.93 -42.67
N GLU A 649 0.43 2.76 -42.86
CA GLU A 649 0.27 2.15 -44.18
C GLU A 649 -0.55 3.05 -45.12
N VAL A 650 -1.64 3.63 -44.62
CA VAL A 650 -2.49 4.58 -45.40
C VAL A 650 -1.81 5.93 -45.65
N ALA A 651 -0.81 6.32 -44.86
CA ALA A 651 -0.06 7.57 -45.09
C ALA A 651 1.16 7.39 -46.00
N VAL A 652 1.54 6.14 -46.28
CA VAL A 652 2.67 5.76 -47.15
C VAL A 652 2.19 5.27 -48.52
N ALA A 653 0.97 4.73 -48.60
CA ALA A 653 0.21 4.55 -49.84
C ALA A 653 -0.43 5.87 -50.27
#